data_AF-A0A512N6A1-F1
#
_entry.id   AF-A0A512N6A1-F1
#
_cell.length_a   1.000
_cell.length_b   1.000
_cell.length_c   1.000
_cell.angle_alpha   90.00
_cell.angle_beta   90.00
_cell.angle_gamma   90.00
#
_symmetry.space_group_name_H-M   'P 1'
#
loop_
_entity.id
_entity.type
_entity.pdbx_description
1 polymer ?
#
loop_
_entity_poly.entity_id
_entity_poly.type
_entity_poly.pdbx_seq_one_letter_code
_entity_poly.pdbx_strand_id
1 'polypeptide(L)'
;MATINYTVGDNWGSGFVGNIKVPGGTSGLHGWTLEFDAAFDISNIWGAEIVSHVGNHYVIRNVAWNADVAANSQASFGFEAKAGSGGTTATGFTLNGMTDTPTPPPVVVPTISIDDASITEGDSGTSQLTFTVKLSQAATGPVTVSYSTANGTATAGSDYSALTGTLTFAAGETTKTITVPITGDTTVEADETFTINLANPSGGTIADGAATGTIVNNDVAPPPPATGGLSLDYDIVSNWGSGFTASMAVGAGSAALNGWTVAFDASFNITSIWNATIVSHVGNHYVVKNADWNGSVAGGKETSFGFQATPGSGGTAAAGFTINGTAVGTDPAPLPTLSVADATVAEGNSGTHDLAFTVTLSAAATGPVTVAYATSNGTATAGSDYTAVSGTLTFAAGETSKVVHVQVAGDTAVEANETVTLTLSSPGGATIVDGTAVGTITNDDTAPLPTLTVADATVSEGNSGTRNLAFTVSLSAAATGPVTVAYATSNGTATAGSDYTAASGTVAFAAGETSKVVNVQVAGDTAVEANETLTLTLSSPTGATIVDGTAVGTITNDDTAPPPSLAVADATVTEGNSGQRNLAFTVTLSAAATGPVTVAYATSNGTASAGSDYTAATGTVTFAAGETSKVINVQVAGDTAVEANETLTLTLSSPSGATIADGTAIGTITNDDTAPLPTLAVADATVSEGNSGAKDLAFTVSLSAAATGPVTVAYATSNGTATAGSDYAAATGTVTFAAGETSKVVHIQVSGDTAVEANETLTLTLSSPTGATIADGTATGTITNDDTAPLPTVSISDASVVEGNPGQSSGGGGGAAAGWFSTSGNQIVDSAGHSVQIAGVNWFGFESSNLAPHGLWTRGYKDMMDQMKDLGFNTIRLPFSNDTIHSTATPNGIDFSKNPDLQGLTAMQIMDKIVDYAGEIGLKIILDHHRNDSGPGPSSNGLWYDAQHPESQWISDWQMLATRYANDPTVIGADLHNEPYNGTWGGGGATDWAAAAERAGNAIGSVNPNWLIFVGGVANYQGQPYWWGGNLMGVRDRPIDLNLDNKLVYSAHDYPNSVWAQPWFQGSDFPANLPAKFDQMWGYIYKEGIAPVYIGEFGTNLTDPKDAPWLEAITSYLAGDLDNNGTTDIPAGTTGVS
;
A
#
# COMPACT_ATOMS: atom_id res chain seq x y z
N MET A 1 21.90 20.16 18.37
CA MET A 1 23.26 20.57 17.93
C MET A 1 23.86 21.42 19.05
N ALA A 2 24.94 22.18 18.85
CA ALA A 2 25.55 22.99 19.91
C ALA A 2 25.31 24.48 19.66
N THR A 3 24.62 25.14 20.60
CA THR A 3 24.01 26.45 20.36
C THR A 3 24.99 27.62 20.33
N ILE A 4 24.83 28.51 19.35
CA ILE A 4 25.53 29.81 19.33
C ILE A 4 25.01 30.68 20.46
N ASN A 5 25.88 31.03 21.40
CA ASN A 5 25.52 31.87 22.55
C ASN A 5 25.95 33.31 22.27
N TYR A 6 24.99 34.16 21.89
CA TYR A 6 25.16 35.62 21.80
C TYR A 6 24.68 36.30 23.08
N THR A 7 25.47 37.22 23.63
CA THR A 7 25.10 38.07 24.77
C THR A 7 25.56 39.50 24.59
N VAL A 8 24.72 40.45 25.01
CA VAL A 8 25.12 41.86 25.19
C VAL A 8 25.72 41.98 26.59
N GLY A 9 26.96 42.50 26.68
CA GLY A 9 27.63 42.77 27.96
C GLY A 9 27.24 44.14 28.49
N ASP A 10 28.00 45.16 28.11
CA ASP A 10 27.67 46.56 28.38
C ASP A 10 26.79 47.15 27.26
N ASN A 11 25.80 47.95 27.62
CA ASN A 11 24.95 48.72 26.69
C ASN A 11 24.72 50.12 27.26
N TRP A 12 25.14 51.15 26.52
CA TRP A 12 25.02 52.56 26.90
C TRP A 12 24.10 53.35 25.96
N GLY A 13 23.20 52.66 25.25
CA GLY A 13 22.14 53.21 24.42
C GLY A 13 22.61 53.70 23.03
N SER A 14 23.74 54.41 22.96
CA SER A 14 24.36 54.81 21.69
C SER A 14 25.32 53.76 21.10
N GLY A 15 25.68 52.75 21.89
CA GLY A 15 26.50 51.61 21.52
C GLY A 15 26.48 50.53 22.59
N PHE A 16 27.05 49.37 22.27
CA PHE A 16 27.11 48.21 23.15
C PHE A 16 28.30 47.30 22.82
N VAL A 17 28.62 46.39 23.75
CA VAL A 17 29.57 45.29 23.53
C VAL A 17 28.82 43.97 23.36
N GLY A 18 28.93 43.37 22.18
CA GLY A 18 28.44 42.02 21.89
C GLY A 18 29.52 40.98 22.17
N ASN A 19 29.14 39.85 22.75
CA ASN A 19 30.00 38.69 22.97
C ASN A 19 29.34 37.45 22.35
N ILE A 20 30.10 36.67 21.59
CA ILE A 20 29.63 35.44 20.95
C ILE A 20 30.53 34.28 21.36
N LYS A 21 29.90 33.14 21.70
CA LYS A 21 30.61 31.87 21.92
C LYS A 21 30.29 30.88 20.79
N VAL A 22 31.35 30.36 20.17
CA VAL A 22 31.28 29.38 19.07
C VAL A 22 31.66 28.01 19.63
N PRO A 23 30.74 27.02 19.66
CA PRO A 23 30.99 25.72 20.26
C PRO A 23 31.66 24.74 19.30
N GLY A 24 32.56 23.90 19.84
CA GLY A 24 33.23 22.84 19.08
C GLY A 24 32.38 21.60 18.78
N GLY A 25 31.10 21.58 19.18
CA GLY A 25 30.24 20.39 19.08
C GLY A 25 30.80 19.18 19.85
N THR A 26 30.33 17.97 19.54
CA THR A 26 30.80 16.72 20.16
C THR A 26 32.09 16.17 19.52
N SER A 27 32.42 16.62 18.31
CA SER A 27 33.59 16.18 17.53
C SER A 27 34.84 17.06 17.71
N GLY A 28 34.66 18.31 18.15
CA GLY A 28 35.61 19.38 17.86
C GLY A 28 35.32 20.03 16.50
N LEU A 29 35.83 21.24 16.31
CA LEU A 29 35.65 22.11 15.15
C LEU A 29 37.01 22.69 14.76
N HIS A 30 37.37 22.61 13.47
CA HIS A 30 38.62 23.15 12.94
C HIS A 30 38.32 24.09 11.77
N GLY A 31 38.54 25.39 11.99
CA GLY A 31 38.07 26.45 11.11
C GLY A 31 36.59 26.73 11.31
N TRP A 32 36.24 27.99 11.56
CA TRP A 32 34.84 28.40 11.69
C TRP A 32 34.55 29.74 11.05
N THR A 33 33.42 29.76 10.34
CA THR A 33 32.73 30.93 9.81
C THR A 33 31.35 30.97 10.48
N LEU A 34 31.00 32.13 11.04
CA LEU A 34 29.69 32.42 11.61
C LEU A 34 29.04 33.53 10.79
N GLU A 35 27.82 33.28 10.32
CA GLU A 35 27.00 34.24 9.58
C GLU A 35 25.83 34.68 10.47
N PHE A 36 25.39 35.94 10.38
CA PHE A 36 24.17 36.42 11.06
C PHE A 36 23.66 37.75 10.49
N ASP A 37 22.37 37.99 10.63
CA ASP A 37 21.74 39.27 10.34
C ASP A 37 21.67 40.14 11.60
N ALA A 38 22.20 41.36 11.54
CA ALA A 38 22.17 42.35 12.60
C ALA A 38 21.94 43.75 12.03
N ALA A 39 20.98 44.50 12.58
CA ALA A 39 20.67 45.87 12.16
C ALA A 39 21.61 46.93 12.76
N PHE A 40 22.74 46.52 13.35
CA PHE A 40 23.72 47.39 14.03
C PHE A 40 25.06 47.40 13.29
N ASP A 41 25.79 48.52 13.39
CA ASP A 41 27.12 48.68 12.77
C ASP A 41 28.22 48.23 13.75
N ILE A 42 28.96 47.17 13.44
CA ILE A 42 30.15 46.76 14.20
C ILE A 42 31.29 47.75 13.95
N SER A 43 31.74 48.44 14.99
CA SER A 43 32.81 49.44 14.94
C SER A 43 34.20 48.85 15.22
N ASN A 44 34.26 47.75 15.99
CA ASN A 44 35.50 47.09 16.40
C ASN A 44 35.23 45.60 16.71
N ILE A 45 36.19 44.71 16.46
CA ILE A 45 36.05 43.26 16.69
C ILE A 45 37.36 42.64 17.17
N TRP A 46 37.28 41.68 18.09
CA TRP A 46 38.43 40.95 18.64
C TRP A 46 38.14 39.46 18.80
N GLY A 47 39.13 38.62 18.48
CA GLY A 47 38.99 37.16 18.44
C GLY A 47 38.31 36.62 17.18
N ALA A 48 38.01 37.48 16.20
CA ALA A 48 37.45 37.11 14.91
C ALA A 48 37.76 38.16 13.83
N GLU A 49 37.54 37.83 12.56
CA GLU A 49 37.66 38.74 11.42
C GLU A 49 36.32 38.82 10.66
N ILE A 50 35.86 40.03 10.33
CA ILE A 50 34.72 40.19 9.42
C ILE A 50 35.20 39.89 7.99
N VAL A 51 34.56 38.92 7.34
CA VAL A 51 34.81 38.49 5.96
C VAL A 51 34.02 39.34 4.98
N SER A 52 32.74 39.61 5.30
CA SER A 52 31.87 40.53 4.55
C SER A 52 30.77 41.10 5.45
N HIS A 53 30.24 42.25 5.04
CA HIS A 53 29.03 42.85 5.59
C HIS A 53 28.22 43.43 4.43
N VAL A 54 26.96 42.99 4.26
CA VAL A 54 26.09 43.38 3.14
C VAL A 54 24.65 43.60 3.65
N GLY A 55 24.18 44.85 3.61
CA GLY A 55 22.89 45.21 4.19
C GLY A 55 22.95 45.13 5.71
N ASN A 56 22.28 44.12 6.29
CA ASN A 56 22.38 43.75 7.72
C ASN A 56 23.21 42.47 7.93
N HIS A 57 23.63 41.79 6.85
CA HIS A 57 24.17 40.44 6.92
C HIS A 57 25.69 40.46 7.11
N TYR A 58 26.17 39.90 8.23
CA TYR A 58 27.59 39.73 8.56
C TYR A 58 28.03 38.29 8.30
N VAL A 59 29.22 38.15 7.69
CA VAL A 59 29.97 36.89 7.66
C VAL A 59 31.28 37.13 8.43
N ILE A 60 31.53 36.34 9.46
CA ILE A 60 32.66 36.49 10.39
C ILE A 60 33.41 35.16 10.48
N ARG A 61 34.75 35.17 10.60
CA ARG A 61 35.56 33.95 10.73
C ARG A 61 36.52 33.97 11.92
N ASN A 62 37.02 32.78 12.26
CA ASN A 62 38.08 32.60 13.24
C ASN A 62 39.37 33.38 12.90
N VAL A 63 40.14 33.71 13.92
CA VAL A 63 41.55 34.11 13.78
C VAL A 63 42.45 32.88 13.94
N ALA A 64 43.73 32.99 13.55
CA ALA A 64 44.63 31.84 13.46
C ALA A 64 44.85 31.08 14.79
N TRP A 65 44.64 31.72 15.96
CA TRP A 65 44.84 31.10 17.27
C TRP A 65 43.58 30.48 17.90
N ASN A 66 42.40 30.66 17.30
CA ASN A 66 41.14 30.04 17.75
C ASN A 66 40.39 29.30 16.63
N ALA A 67 41.10 28.89 15.58
CA ALA A 67 40.60 28.00 14.54
C ALA A 67 40.15 26.64 15.10
N ASP A 68 40.93 26.10 16.04
CA ASP A 68 40.65 24.85 16.73
C ASP A 68 39.79 25.07 17.98
N VAL A 69 38.61 24.46 18.01
CA VAL A 69 37.73 24.37 19.18
C VAL A 69 37.56 22.91 19.54
N ALA A 70 38.09 22.51 20.70
CA ALA A 70 38.03 21.12 21.15
C ALA A 70 36.56 20.65 21.39
N ALA A 71 36.35 19.33 21.34
CA ALA A 71 35.06 18.73 21.64
C ALA A 71 34.51 19.20 23.00
N ASN A 72 33.22 19.54 23.03
CA ASN A 72 32.48 20.09 24.16
C ASN A 72 33.08 21.38 24.77
N SER A 73 33.99 22.06 24.04
CA SER A 73 34.57 23.36 24.40
C SER A 73 33.98 24.49 23.54
N GLN A 74 34.34 25.73 23.85
CA GLN A 74 33.87 26.92 23.12
C GLN A 74 35.03 27.87 22.84
N ALA A 75 35.13 28.37 21.60
CA ALA A 75 35.83 29.62 21.32
C ALA A 75 34.93 30.80 21.70
N SER A 76 35.51 31.99 21.82
CA SER A 76 34.74 33.23 22.02
C SER A 76 35.39 34.39 21.30
N PHE A 77 34.56 35.27 20.76
CA PHE A 77 34.94 36.55 20.18
C PHE A 77 33.98 37.63 20.67
N GLY A 78 34.41 38.88 20.59
CA GLY A 78 33.58 40.03 20.98
C GLY A 78 33.73 41.18 20.01
N PHE A 79 32.76 42.08 20.05
CA PHE A 79 32.72 43.25 19.20
C PHE A 79 32.10 44.44 19.92
N GLU A 80 32.50 45.64 19.53
CA GLU A 80 31.81 46.88 19.85
C GLU A 80 30.92 47.25 18.65
N ALA A 81 29.67 47.64 18.91
CA ALA A 81 28.74 48.01 17.87
C ALA A 81 27.88 49.22 18.25
N LYS A 82 27.50 50.00 17.25
CA LYS A 82 26.56 51.10 17.37
C LYS A 82 25.14 50.58 17.16
N ALA A 83 24.28 50.75 18.16
CA ALA A 83 22.89 50.29 18.11
C ALA A 83 22.15 50.93 16.91
N GLY A 84 21.44 50.11 16.15
CA GLY A 84 20.67 50.53 14.97
C GLY A 84 19.16 50.39 15.18
N SER A 85 18.39 50.30 14.09
CA SER A 85 16.92 50.25 14.15
C SER A 85 16.36 49.00 14.83
N GLY A 86 17.10 47.88 14.78
CA GLY A 86 16.82 46.66 15.55
C GLY A 86 17.46 46.61 16.95
N GLY A 87 17.95 47.75 17.45
CA GLY A 87 18.65 47.85 18.73
C GLY A 87 19.98 47.08 18.74
N THR A 88 20.09 46.12 19.67
CA THR A 88 21.27 45.27 19.89
C THR A 88 21.05 43.83 19.42
N THR A 89 20.00 43.58 18.64
CA THR A 89 19.54 42.23 18.24
C THR A 89 20.32 41.69 17.05
N ALA A 90 20.75 40.43 17.14
CA ALA A 90 21.31 39.65 16.04
C ALA A 90 20.51 38.35 15.88
N THR A 91 20.31 37.91 14.65
CA THR A 91 19.39 36.83 14.24
C THR A 91 19.98 36.00 13.10
N GLY A 92 19.42 34.80 12.84
CA GLY A 92 19.83 34.00 11.68
C GLY A 92 21.25 33.44 11.76
N PHE A 93 21.72 33.09 12.96
CA PHE A 93 23.06 32.53 13.16
C PHE A 93 23.26 31.22 12.39
N THR A 94 24.23 31.20 11.47
CA THR A 94 24.68 29.98 10.77
C THR A 94 26.15 29.71 11.09
N LEU A 95 26.51 28.47 11.45
CA LEU A 95 27.89 28.06 11.74
C LEU A 95 28.36 27.11 10.64
N ASN A 96 29.36 27.51 9.87
CA ASN A 96 29.84 26.79 8.68
C ASN A 96 28.70 26.39 7.71
N GLY A 97 27.72 27.28 7.53
CA GLY A 97 26.55 27.06 6.67
C GLY A 97 25.44 26.17 7.29
N MET A 98 25.61 25.70 8.53
CA MET A 98 24.56 25.01 9.28
C MET A 98 23.73 26.04 10.06
N THR A 99 22.44 26.13 9.78
CA THR A 99 21.50 27.00 10.51
C THR A 99 21.18 26.41 11.89
N ASP A 100 21.24 27.24 12.93
CA ASP A 100 20.77 26.88 14.27
C ASP A 100 19.47 27.62 14.61
N THR A 101 18.60 27.00 15.41
CA THR A 101 17.33 27.62 15.79
C THR A 101 17.55 28.67 16.89
N PRO A 102 17.00 29.89 16.75
CA PRO A 102 17.26 30.96 17.70
C PRO A 102 16.63 30.67 19.06
N THR A 103 17.39 30.85 20.13
CA THR A 103 16.81 31.02 21.47
C THR A 103 15.95 32.29 21.50
N PRO A 104 14.86 32.34 22.30
CA PRO A 104 13.94 33.47 22.30
C PRO A 104 14.61 34.81 22.68
N PRO A 105 14.03 35.96 22.27
CA PRO A 105 14.37 37.24 22.87
C PRO A 105 14.12 37.20 24.39
N PRO A 106 14.78 38.06 25.19
CA PRO A 106 14.55 38.12 26.63
C PRO A 106 13.07 38.38 26.91
N VAL A 107 12.44 37.47 27.67
CA VAL A 107 11.02 37.55 28.00
C VAL A 107 10.78 38.84 28.78
N VAL A 108 9.96 39.74 28.21
CA VAL A 108 9.45 40.92 28.92
C VAL A 108 8.42 40.43 29.93
N VAL A 109 8.92 40.05 31.11
CA VAL A 109 8.08 39.67 32.25
C VAL A 109 7.37 40.92 32.80
N PRO A 110 6.09 40.82 33.20
CA PRO A 110 5.35 41.97 33.71
C PRO A 110 5.96 42.54 34.98
N THR A 111 5.71 43.83 35.21
CA THR A 111 6.00 44.50 36.47
C THR A 111 4.78 44.50 37.39
N ILE A 112 4.98 44.19 38.66
CA ILE A 112 3.99 44.14 39.73
C ILE A 112 3.97 45.50 40.44
N SER A 113 2.79 46.02 40.75
CA SER A 113 2.58 47.18 41.64
C SER A 113 1.41 46.92 42.59
N ILE A 114 1.31 47.69 43.68
CA ILE A 114 0.20 47.64 44.65
C ILE A 114 -0.27 49.07 44.95
N ASP A 115 -1.58 49.29 45.03
CA ASP A 115 -2.15 50.60 45.35
C ASP A 115 -2.33 50.80 46.86
N ASP A 116 -2.15 52.03 47.34
CA ASP A 116 -2.61 52.49 48.67
C ASP A 116 -4.14 52.30 48.83
N ALA A 117 -4.62 52.10 50.06
CA ALA A 117 -6.04 51.94 50.36
C ALA A 117 -6.43 52.60 51.70
N SER A 118 -7.69 53.02 51.85
CA SER A 118 -8.22 53.56 53.10
C SER A 118 -9.62 53.04 53.47
N ILE A 119 -9.90 52.96 54.77
CA ILE A 119 -11.23 52.60 55.30
C ILE A 119 -11.47 53.29 56.64
N THR A 120 -12.74 53.55 56.97
CA THR A 120 -13.17 53.95 58.31
C THR A 120 -13.37 52.71 59.19
N GLU A 121 -12.87 52.72 60.42
CA GLU A 121 -12.88 51.53 61.29
C GLU A 121 -14.28 51.07 61.72
N GLY A 122 -15.09 52.03 62.21
CA GLY A 122 -16.45 51.82 62.70
C GLY A 122 -16.51 51.40 64.18
N ASP A 123 -17.56 51.81 64.88
CA ASP A 123 -17.74 51.78 66.34
C ASP A 123 -17.55 50.39 67.02
N SER A 124 -17.54 49.29 66.26
CA SER A 124 -17.20 47.96 66.76
C SER A 124 -17.00 46.93 65.63
N GLY A 125 -16.12 45.95 65.88
CA GLY A 125 -16.10 44.68 65.15
C GLY A 125 -14.91 44.51 64.23
N THR A 126 -15.14 44.13 62.97
CA THR A 126 -14.05 43.89 62.02
C THR A 126 -14.44 44.24 60.58
N SER A 127 -13.89 45.35 60.09
CA SER A 127 -13.99 45.84 58.72
C SER A 127 -12.90 45.20 57.83
N GLN A 128 -12.96 45.38 56.50
CA GLN A 128 -12.06 44.69 55.56
C GLN A 128 -11.42 45.67 54.57
N LEU A 129 -10.19 46.10 54.84
CA LEU A 129 -9.44 46.99 53.95
C LEU A 129 -8.87 46.18 52.79
N THR A 130 -9.22 46.56 51.55
CA THR A 130 -8.82 45.83 50.35
C THR A 130 -7.87 46.63 49.48
N PHE A 131 -6.69 46.07 49.24
CA PHE A 131 -5.63 46.62 48.40
C PHE A 131 -5.64 45.93 47.04
N THR A 132 -5.37 46.68 45.97
CA THR A 132 -5.30 46.13 44.60
C THR A 132 -3.84 45.97 44.17
N VAL A 133 -3.48 44.76 43.72
CA VAL A 133 -2.19 44.41 43.14
C VAL A 133 -2.37 44.23 41.63
N LYS A 134 -1.50 44.85 40.83
CA LYS A 134 -1.60 44.94 39.36
C LYS A 134 -0.36 44.37 38.70
N LEU A 135 -0.53 43.83 37.49
CA LEU A 135 0.54 43.59 36.52
C LEU A 135 0.46 44.64 35.40
N SER A 136 1.61 45.11 34.90
CA SER A 136 1.65 46.06 33.77
C SER A 136 1.20 45.48 32.43
N GLN A 137 1.17 44.16 32.31
CA GLN A 137 0.64 43.41 31.16
C GLN A 137 0.25 42.00 31.60
N ALA A 138 -0.61 41.33 30.84
CA ALA A 138 -0.98 39.94 31.09
C ALA A 138 0.24 39.01 30.94
N ALA A 139 0.37 38.05 31.84
CA ALA A 139 1.47 37.09 31.83
C ALA A 139 1.16 35.85 30.98
N THR A 140 2.16 35.33 30.27
CA THR A 140 2.07 34.08 29.49
C THR A 140 2.25 32.81 30.33
N GLY A 141 2.35 32.95 31.66
CA GLY A 141 2.52 31.90 32.65
C GLY A 141 2.22 32.47 34.04
N PRO A 142 2.12 31.63 35.09
CA PRO A 142 1.71 32.09 36.41
C PRO A 142 2.76 33.03 37.03
N VAL A 143 2.30 34.16 37.56
CA VAL A 143 3.12 35.13 38.32
C VAL A 143 2.80 35.00 39.79
N THR A 144 3.82 34.89 40.64
CA THR A 144 3.64 34.82 42.09
C THR A 144 4.44 35.91 42.80
N VAL A 145 3.90 36.40 43.93
CA VAL A 145 4.55 37.36 44.80
C VAL A 145 4.15 37.12 46.26
N SER A 146 5.13 37.04 47.17
CA SER A 146 4.87 36.99 48.61
C SER A 146 4.44 38.36 49.12
N TYR A 147 3.58 38.40 50.15
CA TYR A 147 3.20 39.67 50.80
C TYR A 147 3.16 39.55 52.32
N SER A 148 3.39 40.66 53.01
CA SER A 148 3.35 40.76 54.48
C SER A 148 2.99 42.17 54.96
N THR A 149 2.07 42.27 55.93
CA THR A 149 1.77 43.52 56.64
C THR A 149 2.87 43.90 57.64
N ALA A 150 3.14 45.19 57.82
CA ALA A 150 3.99 45.73 58.89
C ALA A 150 3.39 47.01 59.49
N ASN A 151 3.44 47.14 60.81
CA ASN A 151 2.87 48.25 61.59
C ASN A 151 3.42 49.62 61.13
N GLY A 152 2.59 50.65 61.20
CA GLY A 152 2.97 52.05 60.97
C GLY A 152 2.74 52.87 62.25
N THR A 153 1.69 53.69 62.26
CA THR A 153 1.04 54.09 63.53
C THR A 153 0.13 52.97 64.04
N ALA A 154 -0.67 52.38 63.14
CA ALA A 154 -1.51 51.22 63.43
C ALA A 154 -0.69 50.00 63.83
N THR A 155 -1.20 49.28 64.82
CA THR A 155 -0.55 48.19 65.54
C THR A 155 -1.31 46.87 65.37
N ALA A 156 -0.67 45.90 64.72
CA ALA A 156 -1.24 44.58 64.52
C ALA A 156 -1.64 43.89 65.85
N GLY A 157 -2.89 43.44 65.94
CA GLY A 157 -3.49 42.84 67.13
C GLY A 157 -4.26 43.81 68.03
N SER A 158 -4.16 45.11 67.76
CA SER A 158 -5.10 46.13 68.22
C SER A 158 -6.00 46.52 67.05
N ASP A 159 -5.45 47.26 66.08
CA ASP A 159 -6.22 48.09 65.14
C ASP A 159 -6.39 47.38 63.77
N TYR A 160 -5.54 46.39 63.50
CA TYR A 160 -5.71 45.47 62.37
C TYR A 160 -5.13 44.07 62.65
N SER A 161 -5.50 43.07 61.85
CA SER A 161 -4.94 41.72 61.92
C SER A 161 -3.71 41.56 61.02
N ALA A 162 -2.56 41.20 61.60
CA ALA A 162 -1.35 40.89 60.82
C ALA A 162 -1.60 39.76 59.80
N LEU A 163 -1.17 39.98 58.56
CA LEU A 163 -1.40 39.07 57.44
C LEU A 163 -0.11 38.84 56.64
N THR A 164 0.14 37.58 56.27
CA THR A 164 1.22 37.19 55.36
C THR A 164 0.71 36.12 54.41
N GLY A 165 1.13 36.16 53.15
CA GLY A 165 0.70 35.17 52.15
C GLY A 165 1.55 35.15 50.90
N THR A 166 1.05 34.48 49.86
CA THR A 166 1.56 34.57 48.50
C THR A 166 0.38 34.70 47.56
N LEU A 167 0.44 35.72 46.71
CA LEU A 167 -0.55 36.04 45.70
C LEU A 167 -0.11 35.39 44.39
N THR A 168 -1.06 34.77 43.67
CA THR A 168 -0.81 34.09 42.40
C THR A 168 -1.76 34.65 41.35
N PHE A 169 -1.20 35.15 40.26
CA PHE A 169 -1.90 35.45 39.01
C PHE A 169 -1.79 34.22 38.11
N ALA A 170 -2.92 33.75 37.59
CA ALA A 170 -2.94 32.80 36.47
C ALA A 170 -2.51 33.51 35.17
N ALA A 171 -2.18 32.73 34.14
CA ALA A 171 -1.90 33.30 32.82
C ALA A 171 -3.14 34.07 32.31
N GLY A 172 -2.92 35.28 31.76
CA GLY A 172 -4.00 36.20 31.37
C GLY A 172 -4.44 37.19 32.45
N GLU A 173 -4.32 36.87 33.75
CA GLU A 173 -4.78 37.77 34.82
C GLU A 173 -3.85 38.98 35.01
N THR A 174 -4.43 40.18 35.18
CA THR A 174 -3.69 41.44 35.38
C THR A 174 -3.94 42.12 36.72
N THR A 175 -4.99 41.71 37.46
CA THR A 175 -5.32 42.28 38.79
C THR A 175 -5.66 41.19 39.79
N LYS A 176 -5.31 41.44 41.06
CA LYS A 176 -5.66 40.64 42.24
C LYS A 176 -5.82 41.55 43.44
N THR A 177 -6.47 41.07 44.50
CA THR A 177 -6.62 41.81 45.75
C THR A 177 -5.93 41.15 46.93
N ILE A 178 -5.54 41.95 47.92
CA ILE A 178 -5.16 41.51 49.26
C ILE A 178 -6.10 42.22 50.23
N THR A 179 -6.77 41.47 51.10
CA THR A 179 -7.74 42.03 52.06
C THR A 179 -7.25 41.82 53.49
N VAL A 180 -7.16 42.90 54.25
CA VAL A 180 -6.67 42.93 55.64
C VAL A 180 -7.83 43.28 56.58
N PRO A 181 -8.11 42.44 57.59
CA PRO A 181 -9.12 42.75 58.60
C PRO A 181 -8.68 43.92 59.50
N ILE A 182 -9.50 44.95 59.59
CA ILE A 182 -9.34 46.14 60.44
C ILE A 182 -10.27 46.00 61.65
N THR A 183 -9.77 46.21 62.86
CA THR A 183 -10.58 46.21 64.08
C THR A 183 -11.28 47.56 64.22
N GLY A 184 -12.53 47.57 64.70
CA GLY A 184 -13.22 48.80 65.08
C GLY A 184 -13.52 48.84 66.58
N ASP A 185 -13.31 49.99 67.22
CA ASP A 185 -13.79 50.28 68.59
C ASP A 185 -14.34 51.72 68.74
N THR A 186 -14.30 52.32 69.93
CA THR A 186 -14.95 53.61 70.27
C THR A 186 -13.95 54.62 70.90
N THR A 187 -12.70 54.59 70.46
CA THR A 187 -11.60 55.40 71.01
C THR A 187 -11.33 56.61 70.11
N VAL A 188 -11.60 57.83 70.62
CA VAL A 188 -11.30 59.07 69.89
C VAL A 188 -9.79 59.25 69.74
N GLU A 189 -9.23 58.78 68.63
CA GLU A 189 -7.82 58.96 68.27
C GLU A 189 -7.62 59.73 66.94
N ALA A 190 -6.71 59.32 66.07
CA ALA A 190 -6.38 60.04 64.83
C ALA A 190 -6.00 59.04 63.74
N ASP A 191 -6.27 59.39 62.47
CA ASP A 191 -6.10 58.50 61.32
C ASP A 191 -4.77 57.73 61.35
N GLU A 192 -4.88 56.41 61.43
CA GLU A 192 -3.77 55.50 61.61
C GLU A 192 -3.33 54.85 60.28
N THR A 193 -2.11 54.30 60.26
CA THR A 193 -1.50 53.73 59.06
C THR A 193 -0.74 52.44 59.34
N PHE A 194 -0.79 51.48 58.41
CA PHE A 194 0.14 50.35 58.32
C PHE A 194 0.59 50.15 56.86
N THR A 195 1.51 49.22 56.60
CA THR A 195 1.99 48.93 55.24
C THR A 195 1.80 47.47 54.85
N ILE A 196 1.52 47.20 53.58
CA ILE A 196 1.71 45.90 52.94
C ILE A 196 2.97 45.96 52.10
N ASN A 197 3.89 45.01 52.32
CA ASN A 197 5.13 44.89 51.58
C ASN A 197 5.10 43.64 50.69
N LEU A 198 5.51 43.77 49.43
CA LEU A 198 5.65 42.69 48.44
C LEU A 198 7.10 42.19 48.36
N ALA A 199 7.28 40.89 48.19
CA ALA A 199 8.60 40.24 48.14
C ALA A 199 8.60 38.98 47.26
N ASN A 200 9.80 38.47 46.96
CA ASN A 200 10.02 37.19 46.27
C ASN A 200 9.21 36.99 44.96
N PRO A 201 9.23 37.92 44.00
CA PRO A 201 8.48 37.77 42.77
C PRO A 201 9.04 36.64 41.89
N SER A 202 8.15 35.90 41.23
CA SER A 202 8.49 34.89 40.23
C SER A 202 7.52 35.00 39.05
N GLY A 203 8.03 34.90 37.82
CA GLY A 203 7.27 35.18 36.59
C GLY A 203 7.06 36.67 36.29
N GLY A 204 7.47 37.56 37.20
CA GLY A 204 7.39 39.02 37.09
C GLY A 204 8.51 39.71 37.86
N THR A 205 8.54 41.04 37.82
CA THR A 205 9.43 41.89 38.64
C THR A 205 8.60 42.87 39.45
N ILE A 206 9.11 43.40 40.58
CA ILE A 206 8.38 44.41 41.36
C ILE A 206 8.79 45.80 40.87
N ALA A 207 7.81 46.62 40.46
CA ALA A 207 8.00 48.04 40.16
C ALA A 207 7.50 48.94 41.30
N ASP A 208 6.39 48.57 41.95
CA ASP A 208 6.03 49.11 43.26
C ASP A 208 5.82 47.97 44.27
N GLY A 209 6.48 48.08 45.41
CA GLY A 209 6.65 47.01 46.39
C GLY A 209 6.00 47.27 47.73
N ALA A 210 5.41 48.45 47.96
CA ALA A 210 4.76 48.76 49.22
C ALA A 210 3.52 49.63 49.02
N ALA A 211 2.46 49.34 49.76
CA ALA A 211 1.27 50.16 49.85
C ALA A 211 0.92 50.48 51.31
N THR A 212 0.36 51.65 51.52
CA THR A 212 -0.12 52.18 52.80
C THR A 212 -1.60 51.86 52.96
N GLY A 213 -1.96 51.28 54.10
CA GLY A 213 -3.34 51.13 54.54
C GLY A 213 -3.66 52.19 55.58
N THR A 214 -4.59 53.09 55.29
CA THR A 214 -5.05 54.12 56.23
C THR A 214 -6.36 53.72 56.89
N ILE A 215 -6.40 53.80 58.22
CA ILE A 215 -7.58 53.61 59.05
C ILE A 215 -8.04 55.02 59.48
N VAL A 216 -9.28 55.39 59.20
CA VAL A 216 -9.81 56.74 59.39
C VAL A 216 -10.75 56.77 60.60
N ASN A 217 -10.49 57.67 61.55
CA ASN A 217 -11.27 57.77 62.79
C ASN A 217 -12.65 58.40 62.55
N ASN A 218 -13.70 57.80 63.14
CA ASN A 218 -15.08 58.32 63.11
C ASN A 218 -15.70 58.70 64.47
N ASP A 219 -14.97 58.58 65.58
CA ASP A 219 -15.46 58.92 66.92
C ASP A 219 -15.43 60.42 67.23
N VAL A 220 -16.47 60.88 67.93
CA VAL A 220 -16.67 62.30 68.29
C VAL A 220 -16.82 62.52 69.80
N ALA A 221 -16.01 63.44 70.33
CA ALA A 221 -15.97 63.76 71.76
C ALA A 221 -17.29 64.42 72.27
N PRO A 222 -17.86 63.99 73.41
CA PRO A 222 -19.14 64.52 73.91
C PRO A 222 -19.09 65.99 74.39
N PRO A 223 -20.06 66.85 73.99
CA PRO A 223 -20.13 68.25 74.43
C PRO A 223 -20.78 68.45 75.83
N PRO A 224 -20.49 69.55 76.56
CA PRO A 224 -21.01 69.79 77.90
C PRO A 224 -22.46 70.34 77.96
N PRO A 225 -23.21 70.17 79.08
CA PRO A 225 -24.61 70.60 79.18
C PRO A 225 -24.83 72.11 79.30
N ALA A 226 -25.94 72.61 78.74
CA ALA A 226 -26.29 74.02 78.68
C ALA A 226 -27.35 74.47 79.71
N THR A 227 -27.47 75.79 79.92
CA THR A 227 -28.47 76.46 80.78
C THR A 227 -29.08 77.67 80.07
N GLY A 228 -30.41 77.81 79.95
CA GLY A 228 -31.00 79.02 79.34
C GLY A 228 -32.53 79.10 79.27
N GLY A 229 -33.21 78.02 78.87
CA GLY A 229 -34.67 77.86 79.01
C GLY A 229 -35.60 78.60 78.04
N LEU A 230 -35.16 79.57 77.25
CA LEU A 230 -35.96 80.13 76.12
C LEU A 230 -35.73 79.29 74.85
N SER A 231 -36.79 79.05 74.08
CA SER A 231 -36.77 78.32 72.79
C SER A 231 -37.32 79.17 71.66
N LEU A 232 -36.72 79.05 70.47
CA LEU A 232 -37.32 79.51 69.22
C LEU A 232 -37.14 78.42 68.15
N ASP A 233 -38.22 77.86 67.66
CA ASP A 233 -38.19 76.90 66.56
C ASP A 233 -38.45 77.59 65.21
N TYR A 234 -37.87 77.08 64.11
CA TYR A 234 -37.98 77.67 62.77
C TYR A 234 -38.15 76.61 61.67
N ASP A 235 -39.38 76.46 61.19
CA ASP A 235 -39.77 75.47 60.18
C ASP A 235 -40.00 76.08 58.79
N ILE A 236 -39.44 75.43 57.76
CA ILE A 236 -39.86 75.64 56.37
C ILE A 236 -41.05 74.72 56.07
N VAL A 237 -42.26 75.22 56.30
CA VAL A 237 -43.53 74.49 56.14
C VAL A 237 -43.80 74.08 54.69
N SER A 238 -43.36 74.89 53.71
CA SER A 238 -43.41 74.55 52.29
C SER A 238 -42.48 75.45 51.47
N ASN A 239 -41.77 74.90 50.49
CA ASN A 239 -40.89 75.63 49.57
C ASN A 239 -41.19 75.18 48.13
N TRP A 240 -41.36 76.14 47.21
CA TRP A 240 -41.63 75.91 45.79
C TRP A 240 -40.64 76.68 44.88
N GLY A 241 -39.45 76.99 45.40
CA GLY A 241 -38.32 77.59 44.67
C GLY A 241 -38.45 79.10 44.47
N SER A 242 -39.58 79.58 43.94
CA SER A 242 -39.84 81.02 43.76
C SER A 242 -40.44 81.71 45.00
N GLY A 243 -40.80 80.93 46.01
CA GLY A 243 -41.36 81.37 47.27
C GLY A 243 -41.39 80.24 48.29
N PHE A 244 -41.58 80.58 49.56
CA PHE A 244 -41.78 79.62 50.63
C PHE A 244 -42.72 80.16 51.71
N THR A 245 -43.24 79.24 52.52
CA THR A 245 -44.00 79.51 53.75
C THR A 245 -43.22 78.93 54.93
N ALA A 246 -43.08 79.73 55.99
CA ALA A 246 -42.38 79.32 57.21
C ALA A 246 -43.18 79.62 58.49
N SER A 247 -42.85 78.90 59.55
CA SER A 247 -43.42 79.03 60.89
C SER A 247 -42.29 79.29 61.89
N MET A 248 -42.57 80.11 62.92
CA MET A 248 -41.69 80.31 64.06
C MET A 248 -42.48 80.11 65.36
N ALA A 249 -42.00 79.18 66.21
CA ALA A 249 -42.57 78.93 67.53
C ALA A 249 -41.74 79.63 68.60
N VAL A 250 -42.35 80.55 69.35
CA VAL A 250 -41.74 81.39 70.38
C VAL A 250 -42.05 80.83 71.75
N GLY A 251 -41.08 80.18 72.39
CA GLY A 251 -41.24 79.51 73.67
C GLY A 251 -40.88 80.37 74.87
N ALA A 252 -41.83 80.48 75.81
CA ALA A 252 -41.57 81.00 77.14
C ALA A 252 -40.98 79.88 78.02
N GLY A 253 -39.81 80.14 78.60
CA GLY A 253 -39.12 79.23 79.51
C GLY A 253 -39.83 79.07 80.85
N SER A 254 -39.08 78.81 81.93
CA SER A 254 -39.67 78.67 83.27
C SER A 254 -40.38 79.94 83.79
N ALA A 255 -40.16 81.10 83.16
CA ALA A 255 -40.87 82.35 83.39
C ALA A 255 -41.75 82.72 82.19
N ALA A 256 -42.93 83.30 82.48
CA ALA A 256 -43.88 83.75 81.45
C ALA A 256 -43.39 85.02 80.72
N LEU A 257 -43.52 85.04 79.39
CA LEU A 257 -43.29 86.23 78.56
C LEU A 257 -44.51 87.15 78.61
N ASN A 258 -44.28 88.46 78.62
CA ASN A 258 -45.30 89.50 78.60
C ASN A 258 -44.89 90.61 77.62
N GLY A 259 -45.21 90.36 76.35
CA GLY A 259 -44.54 90.97 75.21
C GLY A 259 -43.36 90.11 74.75
N TRP A 260 -43.25 89.90 73.44
CA TRP A 260 -42.09 89.26 72.83
C TRP A 260 -41.70 89.96 71.54
N THR A 261 -40.40 90.16 71.36
CA THR A 261 -39.77 90.40 70.07
C THR A 261 -38.90 89.21 69.69
N VAL A 262 -38.92 88.84 68.41
CA VAL A 262 -37.95 87.92 67.80
C VAL A 262 -37.10 88.73 66.83
N ALA A 263 -35.78 88.61 66.90
CA ALA A 263 -34.88 89.21 65.93
C ALA A 263 -33.96 88.15 65.32
N PHE A 264 -33.67 88.27 64.03
CA PHE A 264 -32.89 87.31 63.25
C PHE A 264 -32.33 87.95 61.96
N ASP A 265 -31.26 87.38 61.42
CA ASP A 265 -30.68 87.74 60.13
C ASP A 265 -31.14 86.75 59.06
N ALA A 266 -31.74 87.25 57.98
CA ALA A 266 -32.22 86.48 56.85
C ALA A 266 -32.03 87.24 55.53
N SER A 267 -31.59 86.54 54.48
CA SER A 267 -31.42 87.16 53.14
C SER A 267 -32.71 87.21 52.32
N PHE A 268 -33.74 86.47 52.73
CA PHE A 268 -35.04 86.41 52.05
C PHE A 268 -35.90 87.64 52.35
N ASN A 269 -36.82 87.97 51.44
CA ASN A 269 -37.76 89.06 51.65
C ASN A 269 -39.13 88.54 52.07
N ILE A 270 -39.55 88.84 53.31
CA ILE A 270 -40.90 88.55 53.82
C ILE A 270 -41.94 89.38 53.04
N THR A 271 -42.87 88.69 52.38
CA THR A 271 -43.94 89.27 51.55
C THR A 271 -45.29 89.32 52.26
N SER A 272 -45.51 88.46 53.27
CA SER A 272 -46.71 88.45 54.13
C SER A 272 -46.40 87.82 55.49
N ILE A 273 -47.04 88.28 56.57
CA ILE A 273 -46.83 87.80 57.94
C ILE A 273 -48.15 87.79 58.72
N TRP A 274 -48.37 86.79 59.57
CA TRP A 274 -49.56 86.64 60.43
C TRP A 274 -49.17 86.29 61.87
N ASN A 275 -50.07 86.59 62.82
CA ASN A 275 -49.88 86.50 64.27
C ASN A 275 -48.71 87.33 64.85
N ALA A 276 -48.07 88.17 64.03
CA ALA A 276 -46.96 89.02 64.42
C ALA A 276 -46.92 90.30 63.57
N THR A 277 -45.99 91.20 63.85
CA THR A 277 -45.77 92.42 63.06
C THR A 277 -44.28 92.74 62.98
N ILE A 278 -43.77 93.01 61.78
CA ILE A 278 -42.39 93.48 61.59
C ILE A 278 -42.26 94.88 62.19
N VAL A 279 -41.32 95.06 63.12
CA VAL A 279 -40.97 96.33 63.77
C VAL A 279 -39.92 97.08 62.95
N SER A 280 -38.95 96.35 62.40
CA SER A 280 -37.90 96.89 61.53
C SER A 280 -37.33 95.79 60.63
N HIS A 281 -36.92 96.18 59.43
CA HIS A 281 -36.12 95.38 58.53
C HIS A 281 -35.00 96.27 57.96
N VAL A 282 -33.73 95.91 58.19
CA VAL A 282 -32.57 96.73 57.80
C VAL A 282 -31.45 95.81 57.28
N GLY A 283 -31.11 95.93 56.00
CA GLY A 283 -30.20 94.97 55.35
C GLY A 283 -30.85 93.60 55.30
N ASN A 284 -30.29 92.64 56.03
CA ASN A 284 -30.85 91.29 56.24
C ASN A 284 -31.51 91.15 57.64
N HIS A 285 -31.41 92.16 58.51
CA HIS A 285 -31.81 92.03 59.90
C HIS A 285 -33.29 92.33 60.09
N TYR A 286 -34.07 91.33 60.53
CA TYR A 286 -35.47 91.44 60.90
C TYR A 286 -35.62 91.59 62.41
N VAL A 287 -36.51 92.49 62.83
CA VAL A 287 -37.09 92.49 64.18
C VAL A 287 -38.61 92.40 64.04
N VAL A 288 -39.19 91.38 64.64
CA VAL A 288 -40.61 91.04 64.63
C VAL A 288 -41.14 91.10 66.06
N LYS A 289 -42.37 91.55 66.28
CA LYS A 289 -43.04 91.53 67.60
C LYS A 289 -44.35 90.76 67.56
N ASN A 290 -44.82 90.39 68.75
CA ASN A 290 -46.16 89.87 68.98
C ASN A 290 -47.25 90.77 68.39
N ALA A 291 -48.35 90.16 67.93
CA ALA A 291 -49.61 90.86 67.74
C ALA A 291 -50.26 91.21 69.09
N ASP A 292 -51.21 92.14 69.11
CA ASP A 292 -51.78 92.68 70.35
C ASP A 292 -52.46 91.64 71.26
N TRP A 293 -52.77 90.44 70.74
CA TRP A 293 -53.48 89.36 71.44
C TRP A 293 -52.61 88.15 71.84
N ASN A 294 -51.37 87.99 71.35
CA ASN A 294 -50.49 86.85 71.66
C ASN A 294 -49.18 87.22 72.37
N GLY A 295 -49.08 88.44 72.92
CA GLY A 295 -47.89 88.86 73.66
C GLY A 295 -47.67 88.17 75.01
N SER A 296 -48.72 87.67 75.66
CA SER A 296 -48.59 86.96 76.95
C SER A 296 -48.50 85.45 76.72
N VAL A 297 -47.40 84.84 77.12
CA VAL A 297 -47.12 83.40 76.96
C VAL A 297 -46.71 82.85 78.31
N ALA A 298 -47.49 81.91 78.85
CA ALA A 298 -47.23 81.32 80.17
C ALA A 298 -45.93 80.50 80.17
N GLY A 299 -45.24 80.42 81.31
CA GLY A 299 -43.98 79.66 81.40
C GLY A 299 -44.16 78.18 81.07
N GLY A 300 -43.27 77.62 80.26
CA GLY A 300 -43.39 76.26 79.71
C GLY A 300 -44.51 76.12 78.66
N LYS A 301 -44.81 77.21 77.94
CA LYS A 301 -45.74 77.26 76.80
C LYS A 301 -45.13 78.11 75.68
N GLU A 302 -45.65 77.92 74.49
CA GLU A 302 -45.17 78.58 73.29
C GLU A 302 -46.34 79.24 72.55
N THR A 303 -46.05 80.19 71.67
CA THR A 303 -46.98 80.75 70.70
C THR A 303 -46.30 80.85 69.35
N SER A 304 -47.04 80.81 68.24
CA SER A 304 -46.43 80.81 66.90
C SER A 304 -46.93 81.92 66.00
N PHE A 305 -46.01 82.36 65.14
CA PHE A 305 -46.29 83.22 64.00
C PHE A 305 -45.75 82.59 62.73
N GLY A 306 -46.22 83.05 61.58
CA GLY A 306 -45.79 82.52 60.30
C GLY A 306 -45.73 83.60 59.24
N PHE A 307 -45.00 83.32 58.18
CA PHE A 307 -44.80 84.24 57.09
C PHE A 307 -44.63 83.54 55.74
N GLN A 308 -44.89 84.28 54.68
CA GLN A 308 -44.47 83.95 53.32
C GLN A 308 -43.32 84.87 52.93
N ALA A 309 -42.36 84.32 52.19
CA ALA A 309 -41.18 85.04 51.74
C ALA A 309 -40.69 84.56 50.37
N THR A 310 -40.00 85.45 49.67
CA THR A 310 -39.24 85.12 48.46
C THR A 310 -37.78 84.85 48.86
N PRO A 311 -37.18 83.70 48.50
CA PRO A 311 -35.81 83.34 48.84
C PRO A 311 -34.77 84.42 48.49
N GLY A 312 -33.74 84.53 49.33
CA GLY A 312 -32.60 85.43 49.12
C GLY A 312 -31.41 84.74 48.48
N SER A 313 -30.26 85.41 48.50
CA SER A 313 -28.98 84.80 48.08
C SER A 313 -28.52 83.66 48.99
N GLY A 314 -28.98 83.62 50.24
CA GLY A 314 -28.87 82.49 51.17
C GLY A 314 -30.12 81.59 51.20
N GLY A 315 -30.93 81.59 50.13
CA GLY A 315 -32.12 80.75 50.00
C GLY A 315 -33.18 81.05 51.07
N THR A 316 -33.57 80.03 51.83
CA THR A 316 -34.55 80.09 52.93
C THR A 316 -33.90 80.14 54.33
N ALA A 317 -32.58 80.27 54.42
CA ALA A 317 -31.88 80.27 55.71
C ALA A 317 -32.10 81.58 56.50
N ALA A 318 -32.27 81.44 57.81
CA ALA A 318 -32.26 82.50 58.80
C ALA A 318 -31.39 82.07 60.00
N ALA A 319 -30.71 83.03 60.64
CA ALA A 319 -29.77 82.77 61.73
C ALA A 319 -29.76 83.92 62.74
N GLY A 320 -28.93 83.81 63.79
CA GLY A 320 -28.76 84.89 64.79
C GLY A 320 -29.99 85.14 65.67
N PHE A 321 -30.80 84.10 65.89
CA PHE A 321 -32.07 84.20 66.59
C PHE A 321 -31.95 84.73 68.03
N THR A 322 -32.78 85.72 68.36
CA THR A 322 -32.96 86.21 69.74
C THR A 322 -34.44 86.38 70.10
N ILE A 323 -34.81 86.08 71.35
CA ILE A 323 -36.11 86.45 71.94
C ILE A 323 -35.87 87.55 72.98
N ASN A 324 -36.54 88.70 72.84
CA ASN A 324 -36.37 89.88 73.71
C ASN A 324 -34.89 90.29 73.89
N GLY A 325 -34.06 90.10 72.86
CA GLY A 325 -32.62 90.36 72.89
C GLY A 325 -31.76 89.28 73.57
N THR A 326 -32.36 88.18 74.03
CA THR A 326 -31.64 87.00 74.55
C THR A 326 -31.42 86.01 73.41
N ALA A 327 -30.19 85.61 73.14
CA ALA A 327 -29.88 84.60 72.12
C ALA A 327 -30.54 83.26 72.43
N VAL A 328 -31.10 82.62 71.40
CA VAL A 328 -31.75 81.31 71.46
C VAL A 328 -31.13 80.44 70.38
N GLY A 329 -30.66 79.25 70.78
CA GLY A 329 -29.94 78.35 69.90
C GLY A 329 -30.86 77.29 69.28
N THR A 330 -31.03 77.36 67.97
CA THR A 330 -31.59 76.29 67.14
C THR A 330 -30.82 76.22 65.84
N ASP A 331 -30.42 75.00 65.47
CA ASP A 331 -29.94 74.62 64.16
C ASP A 331 -30.58 73.25 63.87
N PRO A 332 -31.46 73.12 62.86
CA PRO A 332 -32.07 71.84 62.53
C PRO A 332 -31.00 70.91 61.95
N ALA A 333 -30.91 69.68 62.47
CA ALA A 333 -29.91 68.72 62.01
C ALA A 333 -29.99 68.53 60.48
N PRO A 334 -28.83 68.53 59.78
CA PRO A 334 -28.82 68.46 58.32
C PRO A 334 -29.48 67.17 57.82
N LEU A 335 -30.27 67.29 56.76
CA LEU A 335 -30.84 66.12 56.09
C LEU A 335 -29.71 65.25 55.51
N PRO A 336 -29.81 63.91 55.59
CA PRO A 336 -28.82 63.02 55.00
C PRO A 336 -28.77 63.19 53.48
N THR A 337 -27.63 62.83 52.90
CA THR A 337 -27.38 62.94 51.46
C THR A 337 -27.40 61.56 50.82
N LEU A 338 -28.03 61.46 49.65
CA LEU A 338 -28.08 60.28 48.80
C LEU A 338 -26.90 60.26 47.82
N SER A 339 -26.33 59.06 47.64
CA SER A 339 -25.39 58.70 46.58
C SER A 339 -25.75 57.35 45.98
N VAL A 340 -25.30 57.07 44.76
CA VAL A 340 -25.38 55.75 44.12
C VAL A 340 -24.01 55.37 43.57
N ALA A 341 -23.60 54.13 43.79
CA ALA A 341 -22.31 53.62 43.32
C ALA A 341 -22.42 52.92 41.96
N ASP A 342 -21.36 53.03 41.16
CA ASP A 342 -21.15 52.26 39.94
C ASP A 342 -21.20 50.74 40.20
N ALA A 343 -21.55 49.99 39.16
CA ALA A 343 -21.71 48.53 39.21
C ALA A 343 -21.02 47.84 38.03
N THR A 344 -20.73 46.54 38.15
CA THR A 344 -20.18 45.75 37.04
C THR A 344 -20.65 44.30 37.12
N VAL A 345 -20.99 43.69 35.98
CA VAL A 345 -21.34 42.27 35.88
C VAL A 345 -20.85 41.71 34.53
N ALA A 346 -20.54 40.41 34.47
CA ALA A 346 -20.38 39.70 33.20
C ALA A 346 -21.75 39.31 32.63
N GLU A 347 -21.89 39.29 31.31
CA GLU A 347 -23.17 38.96 30.66
C GLU A 347 -23.45 37.45 30.63
N GLY A 348 -22.42 36.62 30.48
CA GLY A 348 -22.47 35.16 30.58
C GLY A 348 -23.18 34.46 29.42
N ASN A 349 -22.77 33.23 29.10
CA ASN A 349 -23.11 32.60 27.82
C ASN A 349 -24.62 32.25 27.59
N SER A 350 -25.53 32.60 28.52
CA SER A 350 -26.99 32.54 28.37
C SER A 350 -27.72 33.08 29.61
N GLY A 351 -28.95 33.58 29.42
CA GLY A 351 -29.91 33.79 30.50
C GLY A 351 -30.02 35.25 30.95
N THR A 352 -30.10 35.50 32.26
CA THR A 352 -30.00 36.85 32.82
C THR A 352 -29.12 36.89 34.07
N HIS A 353 -28.33 37.96 34.18
CA HIS A 353 -27.43 38.23 35.31
C HIS A 353 -27.77 39.57 35.98
N ASP A 354 -27.41 39.72 37.26
CA ASP A 354 -27.90 40.81 38.11
C ASP A 354 -26.86 41.92 38.31
N LEU A 355 -27.11 43.06 37.67
CA LEU A 355 -26.32 44.27 37.80
C LEU A 355 -26.89 45.12 38.94
N ALA A 356 -26.28 44.99 40.12
CA ALA A 356 -26.77 45.52 41.38
C ALA A 356 -26.14 46.88 41.75
N PHE A 357 -26.89 47.97 41.54
CA PHE A 357 -26.48 49.32 41.94
C PHE A 357 -26.81 49.59 43.41
N THR A 358 -25.82 49.97 44.22
CA THR A 358 -26.05 50.29 45.64
C THR A 358 -26.30 51.79 45.83
N VAL A 359 -27.45 52.13 46.40
CA VAL A 359 -27.87 53.50 46.77
C VAL A 359 -27.74 53.66 48.29
N THR A 360 -27.01 54.69 48.73
CA THR A 360 -26.65 54.92 50.13
C THR A 360 -27.11 56.28 50.65
N LEU A 361 -27.27 56.39 51.96
CA LEU A 361 -27.46 57.63 52.72
C LEU A 361 -26.23 57.88 53.60
N SER A 362 -25.77 59.14 53.66
CA SER A 362 -24.62 59.54 54.49
C SER A 362 -24.86 59.45 56.00
N ALA A 363 -26.11 59.37 56.44
CA ALA A 363 -26.48 59.13 57.82
C ALA A 363 -27.88 58.49 57.91
N ALA A 364 -28.17 57.81 59.02
CA ALA A 364 -29.47 57.22 59.27
C ALA A 364 -30.55 58.29 59.49
N ALA A 365 -31.62 58.25 58.69
CA ALA A 365 -32.73 59.18 58.81
C ALA A 365 -33.67 58.82 59.98
N THR A 366 -34.20 59.83 60.68
CA THR A 366 -35.20 59.67 61.76
C THR A 366 -36.64 59.50 61.25
N GLY A 367 -36.88 59.84 59.98
CA GLY A 367 -38.10 59.56 59.23
C GLY A 367 -37.79 58.82 57.93
N PRO A 368 -38.81 58.36 57.17
CA PRO A 368 -38.58 57.66 55.92
C PRO A 368 -38.02 58.59 54.84
N VAL A 369 -37.06 58.09 54.06
CA VAL A 369 -36.50 58.79 52.89
C VAL A 369 -36.98 58.12 51.62
N THR A 370 -37.38 58.89 50.62
CA THR A 370 -37.80 58.39 49.30
C THR A 370 -36.95 58.97 48.18
N VAL A 371 -36.61 58.17 47.18
CA VAL A 371 -35.95 58.64 45.95
C VAL A 371 -36.44 57.83 44.75
N ALA A 372 -36.77 58.50 43.65
CA ALA A 372 -37.14 57.85 42.39
C ALA A 372 -35.88 57.48 41.60
N TYR A 373 -35.90 56.37 40.87
CA TYR A 373 -34.79 55.91 40.04
C TYR A 373 -35.27 55.48 38.65
N ALA A 374 -34.41 55.60 37.64
CA ALA A 374 -34.64 55.06 36.30
C ALA A 374 -33.32 54.76 35.57
N THR A 375 -33.27 53.66 34.84
CA THR A 375 -32.17 53.32 33.93
C THR A 375 -32.32 53.98 32.55
N SER A 376 -31.20 54.34 31.92
CA SER A 376 -31.11 54.78 30.52
C SER A 376 -29.92 54.16 29.81
N ASN A 377 -30.07 53.84 28.53
CA ASN A 377 -29.02 53.31 27.65
C ASN A 377 -27.73 54.15 27.74
N GLY A 378 -26.58 53.48 27.84
CA GLY A 378 -25.26 54.07 27.57
C GLY A 378 -24.84 53.68 26.16
N THR A 379 -23.94 52.70 26.05
CA THR A 379 -23.85 51.88 24.82
C THR A 379 -24.92 50.78 24.82
N ALA A 380 -25.19 50.19 25.99
CA ALA A 380 -26.14 49.11 26.16
C ALA A 380 -27.57 49.53 25.84
N THR A 381 -28.31 48.64 25.18
CA THR A 381 -29.65 48.88 24.65
C THR A 381 -30.73 48.12 25.41
N ALA A 382 -31.61 48.88 26.07
CA ALA A 382 -32.76 48.35 26.77
C ALA A 382 -33.65 47.45 25.87
N GLY A 383 -33.83 46.19 26.27
CA GLY A 383 -34.60 45.17 25.55
C GLY A 383 -33.79 44.29 24.60
N SER A 384 -32.49 44.57 24.44
CA SER A 384 -31.49 43.63 23.90
C SER A 384 -30.65 43.14 25.07
N ASP A 385 -29.80 44.03 25.61
CA ASP A 385 -28.64 43.67 26.43
C ASP A 385 -28.93 43.85 27.93
N TYR A 386 -29.95 44.64 28.26
CA TYR A 386 -30.50 44.72 29.62
C TYR A 386 -32.01 45.05 29.65
N THR A 387 -32.68 44.71 30.76
CA THR A 387 -34.07 45.07 31.03
C THR A 387 -34.15 46.42 31.75
N ALA A 388 -34.73 47.44 31.11
CA ALA A 388 -34.89 48.75 31.73
C ALA A 388 -35.84 48.72 32.94
N VAL A 389 -35.44 49.40 34.01
CA VAL A 389 -36.18 49.47 35.28
C VAL A 389 -36.32 50.91 35.76
N SER A 390 -37.44 51.20 36.42
CA SER A 390 -37.69 52.48 37.10
C SER A 390 -38.66 52.28 38.26
N GLY A 391 -38.55 53.11 39.29
CA GLY A 391 -39.39 52.99 40.48
C GLY A 391 -39.03 54.01 41.57
N THR A 392 -39.44 53.73 42.80
CA THR A 392 -39.12 54.55 43.98
C THR A 392 -38.54 53.67 45.07
N LEU A 393 -37.30 53.96 45.49
CA LEU A 393 -36.75 53.43 46.73
C LEU A 393 -37.35 54.18 47.92
N THR A 394 -37.70 53.43 48.98
CA THR A 394 -38.13 53.99 50.27
C THR A 394 -37.26 53.37 51.36
N PHE A 395 -36.43 54.19 52.00
CA PHE A 395 -35.68 53.84 53.20
C PHE A 395 -36.59 54.06 54.41
N ALA A 396 -36.71 53.05 55.26
CA ALA A 396 -37.31 53.20 56.58
C ALA A 396 -36.37 53.98 57.51
N ALA A 397 -36.91 54.55 58.59
CA ALA A 397 -36.08 55.22 59.60
C ALA A 397 -35.03 54.24 60.17
N GLY A 398 -33.77 54.65 60.17
CA GLY A 398 -32.62 53.80 60.51
C GLY A 398 -31.94 53.06 59.36
N GLU A 399 -32.54 52.95 58.16
CA GLU A 399 -31.87 52.33 57.01
C GLU A 399 -30.93 53.31 56.29
N THR A 400 -29.73 52.84 55.92
CA THR A 400 -28.70 53.65 55.23
C THR A 400 -28.31 53.14 53.84
N SER A 401 -28.75 51.95 53.41
CA SER A 401 -28.47 51.42 52.07
C SER A 401 -29.64 50.61 51.50
N LYS A 402 -29.80 50.66 50.17
CA LYS A 402 -30.68 49.79 49.36
C LYS A 402 -30.06 49.53 47.99
N VAL A 403 -30.52 48.47 47.32
CA VAL A 403 -30.02 48.07 46.00
C VAL A 403 -31.11 48.25 44.94
N VAL A 404 -30.71 48.71 43.75
CA VAL A 404 -31.51 48.62 42.52
C VAL A 404 -30.92 47.50 41.67
N HIS A 405 -31.77 46.53 41.35
CA HIS A 405 -31.43 45.36 40.54
C HIS A 405 -31.78 45.61 39.07
N VAL A 406 -30.81 45.48 38.18
CA VAL A 406 -30.98 45.58 36.72
C VAL A 406 -30.60 44.24 36.10
N GLN A 407 -31.50 43.63 35.35
CA GLN A 407 -31.26 42.34 34.74
C GLN A 407 -30.61 42.51 33.37
N VAL A 408 -29.35 42.09 33.26
CA VAL A 408 -28.56 41.99 32.03
C VAL A 408 -28.93 40.70 31.32
N ALA A 409 -29.02 40.70 30.00
CA ALA A 409 -29.19 39.50 29.19
C ALA A 409 -27.81 38.89 28.87
N GLY A 410 -27.73 37.57 28.74
CA GLY A 410 -26.51 36.89 28.31
C GLY A 410 -26.75 36.10 27.01
N ASP A 411 -25.84 36.24 26.04
CA ASP A 411 -25.84 35.43 24.80
C ASP A 411 -24.48 34.77 24.47
N THR A 412 -23.94 34.85 23.26
CA THR A 412 -22.65 34.25 22.86
C THR A 412 -21.86 35.14 21.87
N ALA A 413 -22.21 36.43 21.78
CA ALA A 413 -21.59 37.38 20.86
C ALA A 413 -20.28 37.95 21.41
N VAL A 414 -19.23 37.95 20.58
CA VAL A 414 -17.93 38.54 20.96
C VAL A 414 -17.93 40.03 20.61
N GLU A 415 -18.41 40.84 21.55
CA GLU A 415 -18.43 42.30 21.42
C GLU A 415 -17.56 43.02 22.45
N ALA A 416 -17.86 44.29 22.74
CA ALA A 416 -17.05 45.15 23.60
C ALA A 416 -17.84 45.50 24.86
N ASN A 417 -17.15 45.60 26.01
CA ASN A 417 -17.80 45.92 27.29
C ASN A 417 -18.74 47.13 27.19
N GLU A 418 -19.98 46.91 27.58
CA GLU A 418 -21.10 47.79 27.40
C GLU A 418 -21.44 48.58 28.66
N THR A 419 -22.27 49.62 28.53
CA THR A 419 -22.63 50.52 29.63
C THR A 419 -24.10 50.89 29.69
N VAL A 420 -24.66 50.91 30.90
CA VAL A 420 -26.01 51.41 31.24
C VAL A 420 -25.89 52.45 32.36
N THR A 421 -26.69 53.52 32.32
CA THR A 421 -26.70 54.55 33.39
C THR A 421 -27.93 54.40 34.27
N LEU A 422 -27.77 54.46 35.59
CA LEU A 422 -28.86 54.58 36.56
C LEU A 422 -28.92 56.01 37.12
N THR A 423 -30.07 56.68 37.00
CA THR A 423 -30.28 58.05 37.50
C THR A 423 -31.25 58.09 38.67
N LEU A 424 -30.90 58.81 39.74
CA LEU A 424 -31.75 59.16 40.88
C LEU A 424 -32.43 60.52 40.68
N SER A 425 -33.65 60.68 41.19
CA SER A 425 -34.41 61.94 41.12
C SER A 425 -35.46 62.07 42.23
N SER A 426 -36.03 63.27 42.36
CA SER A 426 -37.19 63.56 43.24
C SER A 426 -37.03 63.08 44.69
N PRO A 427 -35.94 63.46 45.40
CA PRO A 427 -35.71 63.02 46.77
C PRO A 427 -36.70 63.67 47.76
N GLY A 428 -37.08 62.92 48.79
CA GLY A 428 -37.87 63.39 49.92
C GLY A 428 -37.28 62.88 51.23
N GLY A 429 -37.04 63.78 52.19
CA GLY A 429 -36.34 63.47 53.45
C GLY A 429 -34.81 63.46 53.37
N ALA A 430 -34.24 63.65 52.18
CA ALA A 430 -32.81 63.71 51.90
C ALA A 430 -32.52 64.69 50.76
N THR A 431 -31.26 64.99 50.50
CA THR A 431 -30.78 65.66 49.27
C THR A 431 -29.94 64.69 48.44
N ILE A 432 -29.86 64.87 47.12
CA ILE A 432 -28.96 64.05 46.27
C ILE A 432 -27.63 64.78 46.14
N VAL A 433 -26.53 64.10 46.46
CA VAL A 433 -25.15 64.56 46.23
C VAL A 433 -24.55 63.85 45.01
N ASP A 434 -24.73 62.54 44.91
CA ASP A 434 -24.50 61.81 43.66
C ASP A 434 -25.81 61.18 43.18
N GLY A 435 -26.19 61.51 41.94
CA GLY A 435 -27.44 61.11 41.33
C GLY A 435 -27.29 60.15 40.15
N THR A 436 -26.07 59.74 39.78
CA THR A 436 -25.82 59.03 38.53
C THR A 436 -24.70 58.01 38.67
N ALA A 437 -25.02 56.73 38.42
CA ALA A 437 -24.03 55.66 38.39
C ALA A 437 -24.00 54.97 37.02
N VAL A 438 -22.82 54.50 36.62
CA VAL A 438 -22.59 53.66 35.44
C VAL A 438 -22.52 52.20 35.87
N GLY A 439 -23.33 51.37 35.24
CA GLY A 439 -23.22 49.93 35.28
C GLY A 439 -22.49 49.44 34.03
N THR A 440 -21.38 48.72 34.22
CA THR A 440 -20.62 48.12 33.12
C THR A 440 -21.03 46.66 32.93
N ILE A 441 -21.33 46.27 31.70
CA ILE A 441 -21.53 44.88 31.29
C ILE A 441 -20.21 44.44 30.64
N THR A 442 -19.63 43.33 31.09
CA THR A 442 -18.35 42.84 30.54
C THR A 442 -18.54 41.57 29.74
N ASN A 443 -18.09 41.60 28.49
CA ASN A 443 -18.09 40.43 27.62
C ASN A 443 -17.10 39.38 28.12
N ASP A 444 -17.60 38.16 28.39
CA ASP A 444 -16.84 36.97 28.75
C ASP A 444 -16.79 35.88 27.66
N ASP A 445 -17.37 36.14 26.48
CA ASP A 445 -17.29 35.28 25.30
C ASP A 445 -15.98 35.43 24.51
N THR A 446 -15.56 34.32 23.88
CA THR A 446 -14.31 34.22 23.13
C THR A 446 -14.53 33.81 21.68
N ALA A 447 -13.80 34.42 20.76
CA ALA A 447 -13.95 34.15 19.33
C ALA A 447 -13.59 32.69 19.01
N PRO A 448 -14.44 31.95 18.27
CA PRO A 448 -14.18 30.56 17.94
C PRO A 448 -12.90 30.44 17.11
N LEU A 449 -12.01 29.53 17.52
CA LEU A 449 -10.77 29.27 16.80
C LEU A 449 -11.05 28.76 15.37
N PRO A 450 -10.27 29.19 14.35
CA PRO A 450 -10.39 28.65 13.01
C PRO A 450 -10.05 27.15 13.00
N THR A 451 -10.63 26.44 12.04
CA THR A 451 -10.40 25.01 11.87
C THR A 451 -9.37 24.73 10.77
N LEU A 452 -8.50 23.74 11.01
CA LEU A 452 -7.48 23.26 10.10
C LEU A 452 -7.98 22.07 9.28
N THR A 453 -7.66 22.08 7.98
CA THR A 453 -7.76 20.93 7.07
C THR A 453 -6.47 20.78 6.27
N VAL A 454 -6.23 19.60 5.69
CA VAL A 454 -5.23 19.40 4.63
C VAL A 454 -5.86 18.65 3.46
N ALA A 455 -5.56 19.08 2.24
CA ALA A 455 -6.08 18.46 1.03
C ALA A 455 -5.12 17.43 0.44
N ASP A 456 -5.69 16.36 -0.13
CA ASP A 456 -5.00 15.37 -0.97
C ASP A 456 -4.17 16.04 -2.08
N ALA A 457 -3.08 15.38 -2.47
CA ALA A 457 -2.15 15.87 -3.48
C ALA A 457 -1.86 14.80 -4.54
N THR A 458 -1.47 15.23 -5.73
CA THR A 458 -1.02 14.32 -6.80
C THR A 458 0.13 14.95 -7.57
N VAL A 459 1.15 14.16 -7.89
CA VAL A 459 2.26 14.54 -8.78
C VAL A 459 2.67 13.33 -9.60
N SER A 460 3.12 13.53 -10.84
CA SER A 460 3.88 12.48 -11.53
C SER A 460 5.36 12.59 -11.20
N GLU A 461 6.05 11.46 -11.06
CA GLU A 461 7.42 11.38 -10.56
C GLU A 461 8.47 11.93 -11.55
N GLY A 462 8.32 11.61 -12.83
CA GLY A 462 9.18 12.07 -13.90
C GLY A 462 10.49 11.30 -14.04
N ASN A 463 11.01 11.33 -15.27
CA ASN A 463 12.07 10.41 -15.71
C ASN A 463 13.46 10.57 -15.02
N SER A 464 13.59 11.45 -14.02
CA SER A 464 14.79 11.66 -13.18
C SER A 464 14.60 12.75 -12.12
N GLY A 465 15.29 12.62 -10.99
CA GLY A 465 15.54 13.72 -10.03
C GLY A 465 14.56 13.73 -8.86
N THR A 466 14.05 14.91 -8.48
CA THR A 466 12.95 15.02 -7.51
C THR A 466 11.91 16.04 -7.94
N ARG A 467 10.66 15.84 -7.49
CA ARG A 467 9.51 16.73 -7.71
C ARG A 467 8.75 16.99 -6.41
N ASN A 468 7.99 18.09 -6.38
CA ASN A 468 7.21 18.50 -5.21
C ASN A 468 5.80 17.90 -5.26
N LEU A 469 5.48 16.96 -4.36
CA LEU A 469 4.11 16.61 -4.02
C LEU A 469 3.58 17.62 -3.00
N ALA A 470 2.68 18.49 -3.46
CA ALA A 470 2.32 19.74 -2.79
C ALA A 470 0.98 19.65 -2.03
N PHE A 471 1.03 19.27 -0.76
CA PHE A 471 -0.13 19.23 0.13
C PHE A 471 -0.54 20.64 0.56
N THR A 472 -1.81 21.01 0.42
CA THR A 472 -2.32 22.32 0.83
C THR A 472 -3.01 22.25 2.19
N VAL A 473 -2.40 22.86 3.21
CA VAL A 473 -2.95 22.99 4.57
C VAL A 473 -3.72 24.32 4.64
N SER A 474 -4.97 24.28 5.09
CA SER A 474 -5.90 25.42 5.04
C SER A 474 -6.54 25.72 6.40
N LEU A 475 -6.91 26.99 6.60
CA LEU A 475 -7.74 27.47 7.71
C LEU A 475 -9.11 27.90 7.18
N SER A 476 -10.18 27.56 7.90
CA SER A 476 -11.56 27.95 7.54
C SER A 476 -11.84 29.46 7.68
N ALA A 477 -11.05 30.18 8.47
CA ALA A 477 -11.04 31.63 8.57
C ALA A 477 -9.62 32.14 8.86
N ALA A 478 -9.35 33.40 8.53
CA ALA A 478 -8.07 34.04 8.84
C ALA A 478 -7.93 34.24 10.36
N ALA A 479 -6.83 33.74 10.93
CA ALA A 479 -6.55 33.88 12.36
C ALA A 479 -6.12 35.32 12.71
N THR A 480 -6.54 35.79 13.89
CA THR A 480 -6.11 37.08 14.47
C THR A 480 -4.75 37.00 15.17
N GLY A 481 -4.35 35.81 15.61
CA GLY A 481 -3.02 35.48 16.11
C GLY A 481 -2.32 34.44 15.23
N PRO A 482 -1.05 34.09 15.52
CA PRO A 482 -0.34 33.05 14.78
C PRO A 482 -0.95 31.66 15.04
N VAL A 483 -1.05 30.85 13.99
CA VAL A 483 -1.46 29.43 14.08
C VAL A 483 -0.29 28.55 13.71
N THR A 484 -0.05 27.48 14.47
CA THR A 484 0.95 26.47 14.13
C THR A 484 0.38 25.06 14.18
N VAL A 485 0.82 24.19 13.27
CA VAL A 485 0.45 22.77 13.27
C VAL A 485 1.64 21.93 12.80
N ALA A 486 1.96 20.86 13.52
CA ALA A 486 3.00 19.92 13.13
C ALA A 486 2.49 18.99 12.02
N TYR A 487 3.37 18.53 11.14
CA TYR A 487 3.06 17.51 10.13
C TYR A 487 4.12 16.42 10.09
N ALA A 488 3.72 15.22 9.68
CA ALA A 488 4.63 14.12 9.35
C ALA A 488 4.04 13.24 8.23
N THR A 489 4.91 12.74 7.35
CA THR A 489 4.55 11.74 6.33
C THR A 489 4.75 10.31 6.83
N SER A 490 3.91 9.38 6.38
CA SER A 490 4.06 7.93 6.58
C SER A 490 3.78 7.17 5.28
N ASN A 491 4.53 6.08 5.06
CA ASN A 491 4.40 5.21 3.90
C ASN A 491 2.95 4.75 3.68
N GLY A 492 2.53 4.63 2.42
CA GLY A 492 1.29 3.96 2.03
C GLY A 492 1.63 2.69 1.25
N THR A 493 1.54 2.74 -0.08
CA THR A 493 2.34 1.84 -0.93
C THR A 493 3.75 2.40 -1.10
N ALA A 494 3.85 3.72 -1.31
CA ALA A 494 5.12 4.44 -1.44
C ALA A 494 5.92 4.36 -0.16
N THR A 495 7.22 4.18 -0.34
CA THR A 495 8.21 3.92 0.69
C THR A 495 9.21 5.08 0.81
N ALA A 496 9.31 5.61 2.03
CA ALA A 496 10.29 6.63 2.33
C ALA A 496 11.73 6.12 2.15
N GLY A 497 12.46 6.72 1.22
CA GLY A 497 13.86 6.41 0.91
C GLY A 497 14.10 5.83 -0.49
N SER A 498 13.06 5.30 -1.14
CA SER A 498 13.06 5.00 -2.58
C SER A 498 12.24 6.08 -3.31
N ASP A 499 10.94 6.10 -3.08
CA ASP A 499 9.96 6.74 -3.98
C ASP A 499 9.64 8.16 -3.50
N TYR A 500 9.84 8.44 -2.20
CA TYR A 500 9.80 9.78 -1.65
C TYR A 500 10.75 9.97 -0.46
N THR A 501 11.08 11.23 -0.14
CA THR A 501 11.83 11.59 1.09
C THR A 501 10.85 11.87 2.23
N ALA A 502 10.96 11.12 3.33
CA ALA A 502 10.16 11.36 4.53
C ALA A 502 10.29 12.82 5.01
N ALA A 503 9.14 13.48 5.16
CA ALA A 503 9.06 14.89 5.55
C ALA A 503 8.29 15.03 6.87
N SER A 504 8.81 15.85 7.77
CA SER A 504 8.13 16.23 9.01
C SER A 504 8.59 17.62 9.46
N GLY A 505 7.70 18.40 10.05
CA GLY A 505 8.02 19.75 10.51
C GLY A 505 6.80 20.45 11.09
N THR A 506 6.80 21.79 11.02
CA THR A 506 5.69 22.63 11.51
C THR A 506 5.31 23.65 10.44
N VAL A 507 4.03 23.69 10.09
CA VAL A 507 3.43 24.78 9.32
C VAL A 507 3.07 25.90 10.28
N ALA A 508 3.43 27.14 9.94
CA ALA A 508 3.06 28.34 10.68
C ALA A 508 2.33 29.32 9.76
N PHE A 509 1.18 29.81 10.20
CA PHE A 509 0.39 30.86 9.55
C PHE A 509 0.59 32.16 10.33
N ALA A 510 0.96 33.24 9.62
CA ALA A 510 0.88 34.58 10.17
C ALA A 510 -0.59 35.03 10.26
N ALA A 511 -0.87 36.02 11.12
CA ALA A 511 -2.20 36.60 11.22
C ALA A 511 -2.65 37.13 9.84
N GLY A 512 -3.87 36.78 9.43
CA GLY A 512 -4.40 37.06 8.09
C GLY A 512 -4.17 35.97 7.02
N GLU A 513 -3.27 35.00 7.23
CA GLU A 513 -3.07 33.90 6.27
C GLU A 513 -4.10 32.77 6.46
N THR A 514 -4.53 32.15 5.34
CA THR A 514 -5.53 31.07 5.34
C THR A 514 -5.08 29.79 4.64
N SER A 515 -3.94 29.76 3.95
CA SER A 515 -3.38 28.54 3.37
C SER A 515 -1.85 28.53 3.35
N LYS A 516 -1.28 27.33 3.41
CA LYS A 516 0.15 27.04 3.27
C LYS A 516 0.33 25.74 2.49
N VAL A 517 1.49 25.58 1.85
CA VAL A 517 1.84 24.35 1.11
C VAL A 517 2.98 23.63 1.82
N VAL A 518 2.83 22.32 2.01
CA VAL A 518 3.90 21.40 2.40
C VAL A 518 4.33 20.62 1.17
N ASN A 519 5.60 20.74 0.78
CA ASN A 519 6.17 20.00 -0.35
C ASN A 519 6.91 18.76 0.19
N VAL A 520 6.44 17.58 -0.19
CA VAL A 520 7.18 16.32 -0.03
C VAL A 520 8.01 16.09 -1.30
N GLN A 521 9.28 15.72 -1.16
CA GLN A 521 10.10 15.36 -2.33
C GLN A 521 9.76 13.94 -2.76
N VAL A 522 9.19 13.80 -3.95
CA VAL A 522 9.05 12.53 -4.67
C VAL A 522 10.31 12.34 -5.50
N ALA A 523 10.90 11.14 -5.48
CA ALA A 523 11.99 10.77 -6.38
C ALA A 523 11.41 10.45 -7.76
N GLY A 524 12.21 10.58 -8.81
CA GLY A 524 11.83 10.14 -10.15
C GLY A 524 12.94 9.31 -10.79
N ASP A 525 12.58 8.15 -11.34
CA ASP A 525 13.46 7.29 -12.14
C ASP A 525 12.86 6.93 -13.51
N THR A 526 12.94 5.70 -14.02
CA THR A 526 12.32 5.28 -15.29
C THR A 526 11.72 3.87 -15.23
N ALA A 527 11.31 3.41 -14.04
CA ALA A 527 10.58 2.17 -13.85
C ALA A 527 9.14 2.28 -14.37
N VAL A 528 8.52 1.13 -14.68
CA VAL A 528 7.11 1.08 -15.07
C VAL A 528 6.33 0.35 -13.99
N GLU A 529 5.79 1.13 -13.07
CA GLU A 529 5.08 0.65 -11.89
C GLU A 529 3.64 1.17 -11.78
N ALA A 530 3.00 0.93 -10.65
CA ALA A 530 1.64 1.37 -10.38
C ALA A 530 1.63 2.75 -9.72
N ASN A 531 0.52 3.49 -9.84
CA ASN A 531 0.37 4.73 -9.08
C ASN A 531 0.42 4.44 -7.58
N GLU A 532 1.33 5.12 -6.90
CA GLU A 532 1.66 4.90 -5.51
C GLU A 532 1.02 5.92 -4.56
N THR A 533 1.02 5.62 -3.26
CA THR A 533 0.41 6.49 -2.23
C THR A 533 1.25 6.62 -0.96
N LEU A 534 1.23 7.82 -0.35
CA LEU A 534 1.73 8.11 1.00
C LEU A 534 0.73 8.98 1.76
N THR A 535 0.75 8.94 3.10
CA THR A 535 -0.14 9.77 3.92
C THR A 535 0.64 10.91 4.58
N LEU A 536 0.10 12.13 4.58
CA LEU A 536 0.55 13.23 5.41
C LEU A 536 -0.46 13.48 6.54
N THR A 537 0.03 13.47 7.79
CA THR A 537 -0.78 13.65 9.00
C THR A 537 -0.41 14.94 9.72
N LEU A 538 -1.41 15.76 10.05
CA LEU A 538 -1.33 16.94 10.92
C LEU A 538 -1.46 16.55 12.41
N SER A 539 -0.75 17.26 13.29
CA SER A 539 -0.77 17.02 14.73
C SER A 539 -0.42 18.29 15.54
N SER A 540 -0.67 18.27 16.84
CA SER A 540 -0.30 19.33 17.79
C SER A 540 -0.64 20.77 17.32
N PRO A 541 -1.90 21.07 16.97
CA PRO A 541 -2.29 22.40 16.53
C PRO A 541 -2.26 23.40 17.69
N THR A 542 -1.98 24.66 17.40
CA THR A 542 -2.00 25.78 18.35
C THR A 542 -2.63 26.98 17.67
N GLY A 543 -3.61 27.62 18.32
CA GLY A 543 -4.40 28.73 17.73
C GLY A 543 -5.51 28.28 16.75
N ALA A 544 -5.66 26.98 16.52
CA ALA A 544 -6.67 26.38 15.65
C ALA A 544 -7.02 24.96 16.12
N THR A 545 -8.10 24.38 15.59
CA THR A 545 -8.50 22.98 15.84
C THR A 545 -8.47 22.17 14.54
N ILE A 546 -7.91 20.95 14.56
CA ILE A 546 -7.90 20.09 13.36
C ILE A 546 -9.30 19.48 13.18
N VAL A 547 -9.88 19.64 11.99
CA VAL A 547 -11.11 18.97 11.55
C VAL A 547 -10.79 17.87 10.53
N ASP A 548 -9.88 18.15 9.60
CA ASP A 548 -9.31 17.12 8.73
C ASP A 548 -7.79 17.10 8.90
N GLY A 549 -7.29 16.00 9.45
CA GLY A 549 -5.89 15.85 9.82
C GLY A 549 -5.06 15.04 8.85
N THR A 550 -5.64 14.49 7.79
CA THR A 550 -5.00 13.42 7.00
C THR A 550 -5.26 13.59 5.52
N ALA A 551 -4.20 13.73 4.73
CA ALA A 551 -4.27 13.78 3.27
C ALA A 551 -3.47 12.65 2.64
N VAL A 552 -3.99 12.09 1.55
CA VAL A 552 -3.31 11.13 0.69
C VAL A 552 -2.55 11.88 -0.40
N GLY A 553 -1.25 11.65 -0.47
CA GLY A 553 -0.42 12.04 -1.59
C GLY A 553 -0.30 10.88 -2.57
N THR A 554 -0.72 11.08 -3.82
CA THR A 554 -0.58 10.09 -4.90
C THR A 554 0.62 10.44 -5.77
N ILE A 555 1.51 9.47 -5.98
CA ILE A 555 2.56 9.51 -7.00
C ILE A 555 2.02 8.78 -8.22
N THR A 556 2.08 9.39 -9.40
CA THR A 556 1.59 8.76 -10.63
C THR A 556 2.72 8.48 -11.61
N ASN A 557 2.84 7.22 -12.03
CA ASN A 557 3.77 6.81 -13.05
C ASN A 557 3.50 7.56 -14.37
N ASP A 558 4.48 8.36 -14.84
CA ASP A 558 4.51 9.00 -16.17
C ASP A 558 5.53 8.37 -17.14
N ASP A 559 6.14 7.25 -16.76
CA ASP A 559 6.98 6.39 -17.59
C ASP A 559 6.17 5.33 -18.37
N THR A 560 6.76 4.87 -19.47
CA THR A 560 6.10 3.94 -20.41
C THR A 560 7.03 2.81 -20.79
N ALA A 561 6.48 1.58 -20.86
CA ALA A 561 7.26 0.42 -21.24
C ALA A 561 7.89 0.61 -22.63
N PRO A 562 9.19 0.34 -22.81
CA PRO A 562 9.84 0.49 -24.10
C PRO A 562 9.16 -0.41 -25.14
N PRO A 563 8.94 0.07 -26.38
CA PRO A 563 8.26 -0.71 -27.40
C PRO A 563 9.07 -1.98 -27.73
N PRO A 564 8.40 -3.14 -27.91
CA PRO A 564 9.08 -4.40 -28.14
C PRO A 564 9.95 -4.35 -29.40
N SER A 565 10.98 -5.20 -29.45
CA SER A 565 11.86 -5.32 -30.61
C SER A 565 11.49 -6.52 -31.46
N LEU A 566 11.42 -6.31 -32.77
CA LEU A 566 11.26 -7.35 -33.78
C LEU A 566 12.59 -8.08 -34.03
N ALA A 567 12.51 -9.39 -34.19
CA ALA A 567 13.55 -10.24 -34.77
C ALA A 567 12.95 -11.13 -35.86
N VAL A 568 13.76 -11.63 -36.79
CA VAL A 568 13.38 -12.71 -37.71
C VAL A 568 14.44 -13.80 -37.70
N ALA A 569 14.01 -15.06 -37.58
CA ALA A 569 14.91 -16.20 -37.53
C ALA A 569 15.21 -16.74 -38.94
N ASP A 570 16.43 -17.25 -39.12
CA ASP A 570 16.83 -18.09 -40.25
C ASP A 570 15.85 -19.27 -40.43
N ALA A 571 15.62 -19.66 -41.69
CA ALA A 571 14.70 -20.71 -42.06
C ALA A 571 15.41 -21.77 -42.91
N THR A 572 14.89 -22.98 -42.94
CA THR A 572 15.36 -24.04 -43.85
C THR A 572 14.18 -24.86 -44.33
N VAL A 573 14.18 -25.23 -45.62
CA VAL A 573 13.20 -26.16 -46.20
C VAL A 573 13.91 -27.09 -47.17
N THR A 574 13.43 -28.33 -47.25
CA THR A 574 13.83 -29.30 -48.26
C THR A 574 12.88 -29.17 -49.45
N GLU A 575 13.39 -29.04 -50.68
CA GLU A 575 12.58 -28.68 -51.86
C GLU A 575 11.66 -29.81 -52.34
N GLY A 576 12.16 -31.04 -52.40
CA GLY A 576 11.40 -32.24 -52.75
C GLY A 576 11.04 -32.37 -54.22
N ASN A 577 10.78 -33.61 -54.63
CA ASN A 577 10.81 -34.03 -56.04
C ASN A 577 9.78 -33.37 -56.99
N SER A 578 8.87 -32.52 -56.49
CA SER A 578 7.94 -31.70 -57.28
C SER A 578 7.14 -30.71 -56.42
N GLY A 579 6.72 -29.59 -57.03
CA GLY A 579 5.62 -28.76 -56.53
C GLY A 579 6.06 -27.43 -55.92
N GLN A 580 5.41 -27.03 -54.82
CA GLN A 580 5.82 -25.88 -54.00
C GLN A 580 5.76 -26.21 -52.52
N ARG A 581 6.71 -25.68 -51.73
CA ARG A 581 6.80 -25.85 -50.29
C ARG A 581 7.02 -24.50 -49.58
N ASN A 582 6.57 -24.40 -48.33
CA ASN A 582 6.73 -23.18 -47.52
C ASN A 582 8.11 -23.16 -46.85
N LEU A 583 8.97 -22.23 -47.26
CA LEU A 583 10.09 -21.78 -46.45
C LEU A 583 9.57 -20.74 -45.44
N ALA A 584 9.42 -21.19 -44.20
CA ALA A 584 8.70 -20.46 -43.14
C ALA A 584 9.66 -19.64 -42.26
N PHE A 585 9.74 -18.34 -42.50
CA PHE A 585 10.50 -17.41 -41.66
C PHE A 585 9.65 -16.98 -40.45
N THR A 586 10.13 -17.24 -39.23
CA THR A 586 9.43 -16.81 -38.01
C THR A 586 9.92 -15.42 -37.60
N VAL A 587 8.98 -14.47 -37.54
CA VAL A 587 9.17 -13.11 -37.01
C VAL A 587 8.63 -13.07 -35.58
N THR A 588 9.42 -12.59 -34.63
CA THR A 588 9.05 -12.52 -33.21
C THR A 588 9.13 -11.10 -32.67
N LEU A 589 8.42 -10.86 -31.56
CA LEU A 589 8.54 -9.68 -30.70
C LEU A 589 9.13 -10.08 -29.35
N SER A 590 10.01 -9.23 -28.80
CA SER A 590 10.62 -9.45 -27.48
C SER A 590 9.62 -9.45 -26.31
N ALA A 591 8.44 -8.86 -26.50
CA ALA A 591 7.33 -8.86 -25.55
C ALA A 591 6.01 -8.62 -26.31
N ALA A 592 4.88 -9.00 -25.70
CA ALA A 592 3.56 -8.75 -26.27
C ALA A 592 3.24 -7.25 -26.30
N ALA A 593 2.86 -6.72 -27.46
CA ALA A 593 2.47 -5.32 -27.59
C ALA A 593 1.04 -5.07 -27.10
N THR A 594 0.79 -3.90 -26.49
CA THR A 594 -0.55 -3.45 -26.04
C THR A 594 -1.39 -2.85 -27.17
N GLY A 595 -0.77 -2.50 -28.30
CA GLY A 595 -1.41 -2.09 -29.55
C GLY A 595 -0.87 -2.88 -30.74
N PRO A 596 -1.43 -2.73 -31.95
CA PRO A 596 -1.00 -3.47 -33.12
C PRO A 596 0.41 -3.03 -33.57
N VAL A 597 1.28 -4.00 -33.83
CA VAL A 597 2.61 -3.79 -34.42
C VAL A 597 2.56 -4.15 -35.90
N THR A 598 3.20 -3.37 -36.75
CA THR A 598 3.39 -3.72 -38.17
C THR A 598 4.85 -3.64 -38.59
N VAL A 599 5.24 -4.49 -39.54
CA VAL A 599 6.56 -4.47 -40.18
C VAL A 599 6.45 -4.94 -41.63
N ALA A 600 7.12 -4.25 -42.56
CA ALA A 600 7.19 -4.64 -43.96
C ALA A 600 8.33 -5.63 -44.18
N TYR A 601 8.17 -6.58 -45.11
CA TYR A 601 9.20 -7.56 -45.47
C TYR A 601 9.41 -7.64 -46.98
N ALA A 602 10.60 -8.06 -47.39
CA ALA A 602 10.95 -8.38 -48.77
C ALA A 602 12.02 -9.49 -48.84
N THR A 603 11.92 -10.38 -49.83
CA THR A 603 12.96 -11.36 -50.17
C THR A 603 13.94 -10.85 -51.23
N SER A 604 15.20 -11.25 -51.16
CA SER A 604 16.21 -11.05 -52.21
C SER A 604 17.04 -12.32 -52.44
N ASN A 605 17.44 -12.55 -53.69
CA ASN A 605 18.26 -13.69 -54.11
C ASN A 605 19.56 -13.80 -53.28
N GLY A 606 19.96 -15.02 -52.93
CA GLY A 606 21.29 -15.34 -52.40
C GLY A 606 22.09 -16.08 -53.47
N THR A 607 22.22 -17.40 -53.33
CA THR A 607 22.48 -18.27 -54.49
C THR A 607 21.17 -18.59 -55.24
N ALA A 608 20.09 -18.82 -54.48
CA ALA A 608 18.75 -19.08 -55.01
C ALA A 608 18.21 -17.89 -55.78
N SER A 609 17.53 -18.19 -56.87
CA SER A 609 17.02 -17.26 -57.86
C SER A 609 15.49 -17.22 -57.90
N ALA A 610 14.95 -16.02 -57.68
CA ALA A 610 13.52 -15.78 -57.77
C ALA A 610 12.99 -16.05 -59.19
N GLY A 611 12.10 -17.05 -59.31
CA GLY A 611 11.45 -17.45 -60.56
C GLY A 611 11.87 -18.82 -61.10
N SER A 612 12.96 -19.41 -60.59
CA SER A 612 13.26 -20.84 -60.73
C SER A 612 13.01 -21.53 -59.39
N ASP A 613 13.79 -21.18 -58.37
CA ASP A 613 13.99 -22.01 -57.17
C ASP A 613 13.07 -21.53 -56.02
N TYR A 614 12.68 -20.25 -56.05
CA TYR A 614 11.65 -19.70 -55.17
C TYR A 614 10.82 -18.58 -55.81
N THR A 615 9.66 -18.27 -55.24
CA THR A 615 8.82 -17.11 -55.62
C THR A 615 9.13 -15.93 -54.71
N ALA A 616 9.60 -14.81 -55.29
CA ALA A 616 9.87 -13.59 -54.54
C ALA A 616 8.62 -13.08 -53.79
N ALA A 617 8.78 -12.82 -52.49
CA ALA A 617 7.71 -12.39 -51.61
C ALA A 617 7.99 -11.00 -51.01
N THR A 618 6.95 -10.16 -50.97
CA THR A 618 6.97 -8.85 -50.30
C THR A 618 5.62 -8.59 -49.67
N GLY A 619 5.57 -7.94 -48.50
CA GLY A 619 4.31 -7.61 -47.85
C GLY A 619 4.48 -6.91 -46.51
N THR A 620 3.42 -6.92 -45.70
CA THR A 620 3.42 -6.39 -44.33
C THR A 620 2.90 -7.47 -43.39
N VAL A 621 3.63 -7.75 -42.32
CA VAL A 621 3.16 -8.53 -41.17
C VAL A 621 2.51 -7.57 -40.18
N THR A 622 1.36 -7.97 -39.63
CA THR A 622 0.67 -7.28 -38.54
C THR A 622 0.51 -8.24 -37.37
N PHE A 623 1.00 -7.83 -36.20
CA PHE A 623 0.69 -8.45 -34.91
C PHE A 623 -0.48 -7.68 -34.30
N ALA A 624 -1.52 -8.37 -33.86
CA ALA A 624 -2.54 -7.80 -32.98
C ALA A 624 -1.97 -7.61 -31.56
N ALA A 625 -2.65 -6.82 -30.74
CA ALA A 625 -2.28 -6.68 -29.33
C ALA A 625 -2.32 -8.06 -28.64
N GLY A 626 -1.27 -8.38 -27.87
CA GLY A 626 -1.07 -9.69 -27.26
C GLY A 626 -0.26 -10.71 -28.09
N GLU A 627 -0.13 -10.54 -29.42
CA GLU A 627 0.61 -11.49 -30.26
C GLU A 627 2.13 -11.25 -30.23
N THR A 628 2.92 -12.31 -30.14
CA THR A 628 4.41 -12.26 -30.06
C THR A 628 5.14 -12.95 -31.22
N SER A 629 4.44 -13.73 -32.06
CA SER A 629 5.05 -14.41 -33.21
C SER A 629 4.14 -14.40 -34.44
N LYS A 630 4.76 -14.33 -35.64
CA LYS A 630 4.12 -14.47 -36.95
C LYS A 630 5.06 -15.20 -37.91
N VAL A 631 4.49 -15.88 -38.90
CA VAL A 631 5.26 -16.60 -39.93
C VAL A 631 5.09 -15.92 -41.28
N ILE A 632 6.19 -15.73 -42.00
CA ILE A 632 6.20 -15.36 -43.42
C ILE A 632 6.58 -16.60 -44.22
N ASN A 633 5.64 -17.09 -45.05
CA ASN A 633 5.89 -18.21 -45.95
C ASN A 633 6.38 -17.71 -47.32
N VAL A 634 7.59 -18.10 -47.70
CA VAL A 634 8.12 -17.95 -49.06
C VAL A 634 7.91 -19.28 -49.79
N GLN A 635 7.35 -19.27 -51.00
CA GLN A 635 7.19 -20.50 -51.79
C GLN A 635 8.52 -20.88 -52.44
N VAL A 636 9.03 -22.05 -52.10
CA VAL A 636 10.16 -22.72 -52.77
C VAL A 636 9.58 -23.69 -53.80
N ALA A 637 10.15 -23.75 -55.00
CA ALA A 637 9.80 -24.75 -56.00
C ALA A 637 10.56 -26.05 -55.71
N GLY A 638 9.97 -27.19 -56.06
CA GLY A 638 10.67 -28.48 -56.03
C GLY A 638 10.73 -29.09 -57.42
N ASP A 639 11.92 -29.58 -57.84
CA ASP A 639 12.09 -30.41 -59.04
C ASP A 639 12.89 -31.70 -58.78
N THR A 640 13.74 -32.18 -59.68
CA THR A 640 14.50 -33.45 -59.52
C THR A 640 16.00 -33.30 -59.86
N ALA A 641 16.55 -32.09 -59.75
CA ALA A 641 17.94 -31.77 -60.08
C ALA A 641 18.88 -32.05 -58.89
N VAL A 642 19.91 -32.87 -59.11
CA VAL A 642 20.96 -33.09 -58.10
C VAL A 642 21.92 -31.89 -58.09
N GLU A 643 21.58 -30.87 -57.30
CA GLU A 643 22.41 -29.68 -57.08
C GLU A 643 22.85 -29.49 -55.62
N ALA A 644 23.23 -28.26 -55.25
CA ALA A 644 23.80 -27.94 -53.94
C ALA A 644 22.86 -27.01 -53.16
N ASN A 645 22.78 -27.17 -51.83
CA ASN A 645 21.91 -26.37 -50.98
C ASN A 645 22.03 -24.87 -51.26
N GLU A 646 20.90 -24.26 -51.52
CA GLU A 646 20.79 -22.88 -51.98
C GLU A 646 20.33 -21.93 -50.86
N THR A 647 20.43 -20.62 -51.11
CA THR A 647 20.10 -19.58 -50.11
C THR A 647 19.38 -18.37 -50.70
N LEU A 648 18.45 -17.80 -49.94
CA LEU A 648 17.87 -16.46 -50.15
C LEU A 648 17.85 -15.67 -48.84
N THR A 649 17.67 -14.35 -48.92
CA THR A 649 17.57 -13.48 -47.73
C THR A 649 16.17 -12.88 -47.62
N LEU A 650 15.61 -12.85 -46.42
CA LEU A 650 14.41 -12.07 -46.09
C LEU A 650 14.79 -10.91 -45.18
N THR A 651 14.36 -9.69 -45.54
CA THR A 651 14.67 -8.45 -44.81
C THR A 651 13.40 -7.78 -44.30
N LEU A 652 13.39 -7.42 -43.02
CA LEU A 652 12.37 -6.58 -42.37
C LEU A 652 12.68 -5.08 -42.53
N SER A 653 11.65 -4.25 -42.60
CA SER A 653 11.77 -2.80 -42.73
C SER A 653 10.53 -2.05 -42.24
N SER A 654 10.64 -0.74 -42.07
CA SER A 654 9.53 0.17 -41.75
C SER A 654 8.64 -0.29 -40.58
N PRO A 655 9.21 -0.58 -39.39
CA PRO A 655 8.43 -1.04 -38.24
C PRO A 655 7.57 0.10 -37.67
N SER A 656 6.41 -0.25 -37.10
CA SER A 656 5.52 0.66 -36.38
C SER A 656 4.98 -0.03 -35.13
N GLY A 657 5.04 0.63 -33.97
CA GLY A 657 4.72 0.05 -32.66
C GLY A 657 5.84 -0.81 -32.05
N ALA A 658 6.94 -1.02 -32.78
CA ALA A 658 8.10 -1.81 -32.37
C ALA A 658 9.40 -1.21 -32.93
N THR A 659 10.53 -1.64 -32.39
CA THR A 659 11.86 -1.47 -33.01
C THR A 659 12.24 -2.72 -33.82
N ILE A 660 13.35 -2.71 -34.56
CA ILE A 660 13.95 -3.93 -35.14
C ILE A 660 15.29 -4.15 -34.43
N ALA A 661 15.46 -5.31 -33.79
CA ALA A 661 16.72 -5.78 -33.22
C ALA A 661 17.47 -6.68 -34.20
N ASP A 662 16.75 -7.63 -34.84
CA ASP A 662 17.26 -8.35 -36.01
C ASP A 662 16.29 -8.16 -37.19
N GLY A 663 16.84 -7.70 -38.30
CA GLY A 663 16.09 -7.37 -39.51
C GLY A 663 16.35 -8.30 -40.68
N THR A 664 17.18 -9.33 -40.56
CA THR A 664 17.66 -10.11 -41.70
C THR A 664 17.81 -11.59 -41.38
N ALA A 665 17.11 -12.44 -42.11
CA ALA A 665 17.20 -13.89 -42.00
C ALA A 665 17.64 -14.52 -43.34
N ILE A 666 18.46 -15.57 -43.25
CA ILE A 666 18.80 -16.46 -44.35
C ILE A 666 17.81 -17.62 -44.41
N GLY A 667 17.21 -17.81 -45.57
CA GLY A 667 16.42 -18.99 -45.89
C GLY A 667 17.25 -19.95 -46.71
N THR A 668 17.48 -21.16 -46.21
CA THR A 668 18.22 -22.22 -46.91
C THR A 668 17.24 -23.19 -47.59
N ILE A 669 17.50 -23.50 -48.86
CA ILE A 669 16.83 -24.57 -49.61
C ILE A 669 17.80 -25.76 -49.62
N THR A 670 17.34 -26.95 -49.24
CA THR A 670 18.17 -28.15 -49.22
C THR A 670 17.70 -29.16 -50.25
N ASN A 671 18.64 -29.64 -51.07
CA ASN A 671 18.40 -30.67 -52.06
C ASN A 671 18.28 -32.07 -51.42
N ASP A 672 17.19 -32.79 -51.69
CA ASP A 672 16.96 -34.19 -51.33
C ASP A 672 17.08 -35.19 -52.50
N ASP A 673 17.34 -34.73 -53.73
CA ASP A 673 17.60 -35.60 -54.88
C ASP A 673 18.99 -36.25 -54.85
N THR A 674 19.01 -37.52 -55.23
CA THR A 674 20.21 -38.35 -55.26
C THR A 674 20.47 -38.91 -56.65
N ALA A 675 21.75 -39.01 -57.03
CA ALA A 675 22.12 -39.57 -58.33
C ALA A 675 21.73 -41.06 -58.41
N PRO A 676 21.06 -41.52 -59.48
CA PRO A 676 20.57 -42.89 -59.57
C PRO A 676 21.71 -43.92 -59.58
N LEU A 677 21.56 -44.97 -58.78
CA LEU A 677 22.54 -46.05 -58.69
C LEU A 677 22.64 -46.86 -60.00
N PRO A 678 23.83 -47.36 -60.36
CA PRO A 678 23.98 -48.28 -61.49
C PRO A 678 23.30 -49.62 -61.21
N THR A 679 22.96 -50.34 -62.28
CA THR A 679 22.34 -51.67 -62.21
C THR A 679 23.32 -52.79 -62.54
N LEU A 680 23.22 -53.90 -61.80
CA LEU A 680 23.97 -55.14 -61.97
C LEU A 680 23.22 -56.12 -62.89
N ALA A 681 23.97 -56.82 -63.73
CA ALA A 681 23.50 -57.96 -64.52
C ALA A 681 24.54 -59.11 -64.47
N VAL A 682 24.11 -60.35 -64.71
CA VAL A 682 25.02 -61.49 -64.94
C VAL A 682 24.59 -62.26 -66.20
N ALA A 683 25.56 -62.64 -67.04
CA ALA A 683 25.31 -63.33 -68.30
C ALA A 683 25.50 -64.85 -68.20
N ASP A 684 24.65 -65.59 -68.93
CA ASP A 684 24.77 -67.04 -69.16
C ASP A 684 26.18 -67.45 -69.63
N ALA A 685 26.60 -68.65 -69.24
CA ALA A 685 27.91 -69.21 -69.54
C ALA A 685 27.79 -70.62 -70.15
N THR A 686 28.80 -71.07 -70.90
CA THR A 686 28.84 -72.43 -71.44
C THR A 686 30.27 -72.97 -71.52
N VAL A 687 30.47 -74.24 -71.14
CA VAL A 687 31.75 -74.95 -71.26
C VAL A 687 31.50 -76.42 -71.64
N SER A 688 32.49 -77.08 -72.25
CA SER A 688 32.48 -78.53 -72.47
C SER A 688 33.30 -79.23 -71.39
N GLU A 689 32.79 -80.30 -70.81
CA GLU A 689 33.37 -80.98 -69.65
C GLU A 689 34.65 -81.76 -69.97
N GLY A 690 34.70 -82.46 -71.11
CA GLY A 690 35.93 -82.94 -71.75
C GLY A 690 36.84 -83.86 -70.94
N ASN A 691 36.50 -85.16 -70.92
CA ASN A 691 37.37 -86.34 -70.74
C ASN A 691 38.12 -86.52 -69.40
N SER A 692 38.57 -85.45 -68.74
CA SER A 692 39.19 -85.46 -67.40
C SER A 692 39.51 -84.06 -66.86
N GLY A 693 39.47 -83.93 -65.53
CA GLY A 693 40.02 -82.80 -64.78
C GLY A 693 39.01 -81.67 -64.55
N ALA A 694 39.49 -80.49 -64.16
CA ALA A 694 38.65 -79.30 -63.98
C ALA A 694 38.66 -78.41 -65.23
N LYS A 695 37.50 -77.87 -65.60
CA LYS A 695 37.32 -76.82 -66.61
C LYS A 695 36.76 -75.56 -65.97
N ASP A 696 36.97 -74.43 -66.62
CA ASP A 696 36.55 -73.12 -66.12
C ASP A 696 35.27 -72.64 -66.83
N LEU A 697 34.17 -72.52 -66.08
CA LEU A 697 32.90 -71.96 -66.51
C LEU A 697 32.80 -70.52 -65.98
N ALA A 698 33.02 -69.56 -66.88
CA ALA A 698 33.21 -68.16 -66.56
C ALA A 698 31.93 -67.32 -66.79
N PHE A 699 31.25 -66.95 -65.70
CA PHE A 699 30.09 -66.05 -65.72
C PHE A 699 30.55 -64.59 -65.69
N THR A 700 30.05 -63.75 -66.59
CA THR A 700 30.38 -62.30 -66.59
C THR A 700 29.31 -61.51 -65.83
N VAL A 701 29.73 -60.80 -64.78
CA VAL A 701 28.90 -59.86 -64.01
C VAL A 701 29.25 -58.44 -64.46
N SER A 702 28.25 -57.60 -64.73
CA SER A 702 28.46 -56.25 -65.29
C SER A 702 27.63 -55.18 -64.57
N LEU A 703 28.07 -53.93 -64.70
CA LEU A 703 27.34 -52.72 -64.29
C LEU A 703 26.92 -51.91 -65.53
N SER A 704 25.71 -51.37 -65.52
CA SER A 704 25.20 -50.52 -66.61
C SER A 704 25.87 -49.15 -66.72
N ALA A 705 26.48 -48.66 -65.64
CA ALA A 705 27.33 -47.47 -65.61
C ALA A 705 28.47 -47.65 -64.58
N ALA A 706 29.55 -46.89 -64.75
CA ALA A 706 30.67 -46.91 -63.81
C ALA A 706 30.29 -46.23 -62.48
N ALA A 707 30.44 -46.94 -61.37
CA ALA A 707 30.16 -46.41 -60.04
C ALA A 707 31.26 -45.45 -59.56
N THR A 708 30.88 -44.43 -58.79
CA THR A 708 31.79 -43.46 -58.14
C THR A 708 32.39 -43.99 -56.82
N GLY A 709 31.69 -44.90 -56.15
CA GLY A 709 32.17 -45.70 -55.03
C GLY A 709 32.37 -47.17 -55.42
N PRO A 710 32.87 -48.02 -54.50
CA PRO A 710 32.92 -49.45 -54.71
C PRO A 710 31.51 -50.06 -54.73
N VAL A 711 31.29 -51.07 -55.57
CA VAL A 711 30.06 -51.87 -55.61
C VAL A 711 30.37 -53.29 -55.17
N THR A 712 29.55 -53.86 -54.30
CA THR A 712 29.62 -55.27 -53.89
C THR A 712 28.33 -56.01 -54.23
N VAL A 713 28.44 -57.28 -54.61
CA VAL A 713 27.30 -58.19 -54.76
C VAL A 713 27.73 -59.61 -54.41
N ALA A 714 26.92 -60.32 -53.63
CA ALA A 714 27.16 -61.72 -53.33
C ALA A 714 26.73 -62.61 -54.51
N TYR A 715 27.33 -63.79 -54.64
CA TYR A 715 26.89 -64.82 -55.58
C TYR A 715 26.83 -66.20 -54.93
N ALA A 716 25.94 -67.06 -55.45
CA ALA A 716 25.86 -68.47 -55.09
C ALA A 716 25.45 -69.32 -56.30
N THR A 717 26.04 -70.50 -56.45
CA THR A 717 25.59 -71.52 -57.42
C THR A 717 24.57 -72.47 -56.81
N SER A 718 23.56 -72.86 -57.58
CA SER A 718 22.63 -73.95 -57.26
C SER A 718 22.51 -74.95 -58.42
N ASN A 719 22.33 -76.24 -58.10
CA ASN A 719 22.13 -77.31 -59.08
C ASN A 719 20.96 -76.98 -60.03
N GLY A 720 21.13 -77.29 -61.32
CA GLY A 720 20.05 -77.33 -62.32
C GLY A 720 19.71 -78.78 -62.62
N THR A 721 20.21 -79.31 -63.75
CA THR A 721 20.41 -80.77 -63.88
C THR A 721 21.76 -81.20 -63.34
N ALA A 722 22.81 -80.37 -63.51
CA ALA A 722 24.14 -80.61 -62.96
C ALA A 722 24.13 -80.57 -61.44
N THR A 723 24.87 -81.50 -60.83
CA THR A 723 24.94 -81.71 -59.40
C THR A 723 26.30 -81.27 -58.82
N ALA A 724 26.24 -80.40 -57.81
CA ALA A 724 27.42 -79.98 -57.08
C ALA A 724 28.11 -81.16 -56.38
N GLY A 725 29.41 -81.36 -56.66
CA GLY A 725 30.26 -82.40 -56.08
C GLY A 725 30.50 -83.60 -57.01
N SER A 726 29.68 -83.79 -58.04
CA SER A 726 29.98 -84.62 -59.20
C SER A 726 30.45 -83.74 -60.35
N ASP A 727 29.56 -82.92 -60.89
CA ASP A 727 29.66 -82.37 -62.25
C ASP A 727 30.22 -80.93 -62.23
N TYR A 728 30.09 -80.25 -61.10
CA TYR A 728 30.77 -78.99 -60.81
C TYR A 728 31.04 -78.79 -59.31
N ALA A 729 31.96 -77.89 -58.98
CA ALA A 729 32.21 -77.45 -57.61
C ALA A 729 31.26 -76.30 -57.24
N ALA A 730 30.39 -76.50 -56.25
CA ALA A 730 29.56 -75.42 -55.71
C ALA A 730 30.42 -74.27 -55.18
N ALA A 731 30.06 -73.04 -55.55
CA ALA A 731 30.75 -71.83 -55.14
C ALA A 731 29.78 -70.80 -54.58
N THR A 732 30.26 -70.07 -53.58
CA THR A 732 29.66 -68.83 -53.07
C THR A 732 30.76 -67.81 -52.86
N GLY A 733 30.42 -66.53 -52.89
CA GLY A 733 31.39 -65.45 -52.64
C GLY A 733 30.82 -64.07 -52.88
N THR A 734 31.70 -63.09 -53.02
CA THR A 734 31.35 -61.68 -53.28
C THR A 734 32.17 -61.17 -54.45
N VAL A 735 31.51 -60.53 -55.41
CA VAL A 735 32.14 -59.74 -56.46
C VAL A 735 32.25 -58.29 -55.95
N THR A 736 33.45 -57.73 -56.02
CA THR A 736 33.71 -56.31 -55.69
C THR A 736 34.21 -55.58 -56.93
N PHE A 737 33.50 -54.53 -57.34
CA PHE A 737 33.94 -53.55 -58.32
C PHE A 737 34.57 -52.37 -57.58
N ALA A 738 35.77 -51.95 -57.96
CA ALA A 738 36.30 -50.66 -57.57
C ALA A 738 35.60 -49.53 -58.36
N ALA A 739 35.67 -48.30 -57.84
CA ALA A 739 35.15 -47.13 -58.55
C ALA A 739 35.76 -47.03 -59.97
N GLY A 740 34.90 -46.84 -60.97
CA GLY A 740 35.28 -46.85 -62.39
C GLY A 740 35.23 -48.21 -63.11
N GLU A 741 35.12 -49.35 -62.40
CA GLU A 741 35.00 -50.67 -63.03
C GLU A 741 33.56 -50.99 -63.44
N THR A 742 33.37 -51.70 -64.56
CA THR A 742 32.03 -52.04 -65.10
C THR A 742 31.83 -53.52 -65.44
N SER A 743 32.85 -54.37 -65.33
CA SER A 743 32.69 -55.83 -65.45
C SER A 743 33.67 -56.62 -64.58
N LYS A 744 33.23 -57.81 -64.17
CA LYS A 744 33.99 -58.84 -63.43
C LYS A 744 33.58 -60.22 -63.92
N VAL A 745 34.38 -61.23 -63.59
CA VAL A 745 34.11 -62.63 -63.95
C VAL A 745 34.07 -63.48 -62.68
N VAL A 746 33.08 -64.36 -62.58
CA VAL A 746 32.99 -65.42 -61.57
C VAL A 746 33.32 -66.75 -62.21
N HIS A 747 34.25 -67.48 -61.62
CA HIS A 747 34.84 -68.70 -62.16
C HIS A 747 34.32 -69.93 -61.40
N ILE A 748 33.53 -70.76 -62.07
CA ILE A 748 33.00 -72.02 -61.53
C ILE A 748 33.79 -73.18 -62.12
N GLN A 749 34.25 -74.11 -61.29
CA GLN A 749 35.01 -75.28 -61.77
C GLN A 749 34.05 -76.43 -62.11
N VAL A 750 34.08 -76.88 -63.35
CA VAL A 750 33.31 -78.01 -63.88
C VAL A 750 34.20 -79.25 -63.92
N SER A 751 33.67 -80.40 -63.52
CA SER A 751 34.36 -81.70 -63.60
C SER A 751 34.20 -82.26 -65.01
N GLY A 752 35.29 -82.74 -65.62
CA GLY A 752 35.23 -83.59 -66.81
C GLY A 752 35.45 -85.05 -66.44
N ASP A 753 34.58 -85.94 -66.92
CA ASP A 753 34.84 -87.39 -66.96
C ASP A 753 34.59 -87.98 -68.37
N THR A 754 34.10 -89.22 -68.50
CA THR A 754 33.82 -89.89 -69.79
C THR A 754 32.46 -90.60 -69.81
N ALA A 755 31.48 -90.11 -69.03
CA ALA A 755 30.10 -90.56 -69.05
C ALA A 755 29.37 -90.01 -70.28
N VAL A 756 28.27 -90.66 -70.69
CA VAL A 756 27.49 -90.22 -71.86
C VAL A 756 26.11 -89.81 -71.41
N GLU A 757 25.98 -88.53 -71.08
CA GLU A 757 24.75 -87.93 -70.56
C GLU A 757 24.20 -86.80 -71.45
N ALA A 758 23.30 -85.99 -70.91
CA ALA A 758 22.78 -84.83 -71.62
C ALA A 758 23.69 -83.61 -71.38
N ASN A 759 23.52 -82.54 -72.15
CA ASN A 759 24.06 -81.25 -71.72
C ASN A 759 23.38 -80.85 -70.40
N GLU A 760 24.18 -80.55 -69.40
CA GLU A 760 23.72 -80.26 -68.06
C GLU A 760 23.69 -78.76 -67.76
N THR A 761 22.97 -78.35 -66.70
CA THR A 761 22.91 -76.95 -66.28
C THR A 761 23.07 -76.74 -64.78
N LEU A 762 23.65 -75.60 -64.40
CA LEU A 762 23.59 -75.03 -63.05
C LEU A 762 23.16 -73.55 -63.15
N THR A 763 22.62 -73.01 -62.06
CA THR A 763 22.26 -71.59 -61.97
C THR A 763 23.25 -70.86 -61.07
N LEU A 764 23.69 -69.66 -61.49
CA LEU A 764 24.40 -68.72 -60.63
C LEU A 764 23.49 -67.53 -60.33
N THR A 765 23.27 -67.26 -59.04
CA THR A 765 22.36 -66.23 -58.55
C THR A 765 23.13 -65.14 -57.81
N LEU A 766 22.87 -63.88 -58.12
CA LEU A 766 23.36 -62.70 -57.42
C LEU A 766 22.42 -62.31 -56.26
N SER A 767 22.99 -61.80 -55.16
CA SER A 767 22.21 -61.34 -54.00
C SER A 767 22.93 -60.24 -53.21
N SER A 768 22.20 -59.59 -52.29
CA SER A 768 22.72 -58.57 -51.36
C SER A 768 23.65 -57.51 -52.01
N PRO A 769 23.19 -56.79 -53.05
CA PRO A 769 23.99 -55.77 -53.70
C PRO A 769 24.19 -54.55 -52.79
N THR A 770 25.28 -53.81 -52.99
CA THR A 770 25.62 -52.59 -52.23
C THR A 770 26.28 -51.60 -53.17
N GLY A 771 25.78 -50.36 -53.23
CA GLY A 771 26.22 -49.34 -54.21
C GLY A 771 25.63 -49.51 -55.62
N ALA A 772 24.79 -50.52 -55.84
CA ALA A 772 24.07 -50.81 -57.08
C ALA A 772 22.76 -51.54 -56.77
N THR A 773 21.85 -51.61 -57.74
CA THR A 773 20.65 -52.48 -57.70
C THR A 773 20.81 -53.65 -58.68
N ILE A 774 20.12 -54.78 -58.49
CA ILE A 774 20.16 -55.90 -59.44
C ILE A 774 19.03 -55.73 -60.47
N ALA A 775 19.39 -55.73 -61.75
CA ALA A 775 18.44 -55.73 -62.87
C ALA A 775 18.32 -57.13 -63.53
N ASP A 776 19.43 -57.88 -63.58
CA ASP A 776 19.41 -59.31 -63.89
C ASP A 776 20.25 -60.08 -62.86
N GLY A 777 19.59 -60.95 -62.11
CA GLY A 777 20.16 -61.62 -60.95
C GLY A 777 20.54 -63.07 -61.17
N THR A 778 20.26 -63.66 -62.34
CA THR A 778 20.33 -65.11 -62.53
C THR A 778 20.87 -65.50 -63.90
N ALA A 779 21.96 -66.24 -63.92
CA ALA A 779 22.54 -66.78 -65.15
C ALA A 779 22.56 -68.32 -65.15
N THR A 780 22.30 -68.90 -66.31
CA THR A 780 22.41 -70.35 -66.57
C THR A 780 23.82 -70.67 -67.03
N GLY A 781 24.50 -71.55 -66.31
CA GLY A 781 25.73 -72.19 -66.77
C GLY A 781 25.41 -73.52 -67.42
N THR A 782 25.73 -73.67 -68.71
CA THR A 782 25.54 -74.94 -69.43
C THR A 782 26.87 -75.71 -69.51
N ILE A 783 26.84 -76.97 -69.11
CA ILE A 783 27.91 -77.95 -69.31
C ILE A 783 27.52 -78.80 -70.53
N THR A 784 28.41 -78.95 -71.51
CA THR A 784 28.11 -79.73 -72.73
C THR A 784 28.92 -81.02 -72.78
N ASN A 785 28.21 -82.15 -72.88
CA ASN A 785 28.80 -83.46 -73.06
C ASN A 785 29.45 -83.62 -74.45
N ASP A 786 30.68 -84.15 -74.49
CA ASP A 786 31.44 -84.45 -75.71
C ASP A 786 31.69 -85.97 -75.99
N ASP A 787 31.12 -86.86 -75.19
CA ASP A 787 31.25 -88.33 -75.25
C ASP A 787 30.07 -89.06 -75.96
N THR A 788 30.24 -90.36 -76.28
CA THR A 788 29.32 -91.11 -77.17
C THR A 788 28.98 -92.56 -76.75
N ALA A 789 27.69 -92.95 -76.83
CA ALA A 789 27.16 -94.17 -76.18
C ALA A 789 27.04 -95.44 -77.07
N PRO A 790 27.20 -96.65 -76.50
CA PRO A 790 26.81 -97.93 -77.11
C PRO A 790 25.29 -98.21 -77.07
N LEU A 791 24.83 -99.24 -77.81
CA LEU A 791 23.41 -99.55 -78.04
C LEU A 791 22.74 -100.41 -76.92
N PRO A 792 21.39 -100.34 -76.72
CA PRO A 792 20.75 -100.68 -75.44
C PRO A 792 19.83 -101.92 -75.40
N THR A 793 19.37 -102.29 -74.19
CA THR A 793 18.24 -103.22 -73.90
C THR A 793 17.39 -102.74 -72.69
N VAL A 794 16.19 -103.29 -72.46
CA VAL A 794 15.06 -102.62 -71.74
C VAL A 794 14.39 -103.47 -70.64
N SER A 795 13.96 -102.86 -69.53
CA SER A 795 12.86 -103.32 -68.64
C SER A 795 12.28 -102.19 -67.73
N ILE A 796 11.31 -102.50 -66.85
CA ILE A 796 10.37 -101.59 -66.13
C ILE A 796 9.96 -102.23 -64.77
N SER A 797 9.19 -101.67 -63.80
CA SER A 797 8.21 -100.55 -63.71
C SER A 797 7.88 -100.06 -62.26
N ASP A 798 7.39 -98.82 -62.16
CA ASP A 798 6.33 -98.26 -61.26
C ASP A 798 6.44 -98.14 -59.70
N ALA A 799 6.50 -96.87 -59.25
CA ALA A 799 5.62 -96.14 -58.30
C ALA A 799 5.35 -96.56 -56.82
N SER A 800 5.34 -95.56 -55.89
CA SER A 800 4.24 -95.27 -54.91
C SER A 800 4.55 -94.08 -53.96
N VAL A 801 3.58 -93.68 -53.12
CA VAL A 801 3.36 -92.33 -52.51
C VAL A 801 2.46 -92.50 -51.24
N VAL A 802 2.46 -91.74 -50.13
CA VAL A 802 3.30 -90.69 -49.44
C VAL A 802 2.76 -90.54 -47.99
N GLU A 803 3.56 -90.20 -46.97
CA GLU A 803 3.09 -89.69 -45.65
C GLU A 803 4.20 -88.92 -44.88
N GLY A 804 3.90 -88.23 -43.75
CA GLY A 804 4.88 -87.39 -43.03
C GLY A 804 4.48 -86.82 -41.64
N ASN A 805 5.31 -85.91 -41.09
CA ASN A 805 5.29 -85.30 -39.74
C ASN A 805 5.64 -86.28 -38.57
N PRO A 806 5.94 -85.84 -37.31
CA PRO A 806 5.83 -84.48 -36.73
C PRO A 806 7.00 -83.91 -35.87
N GLY A 807 7.13 -82.57 -35.87
CA GLY A 807 7.21 -81.67 -34.67
C GLY A 807 8.44 -81.58 -33.73
N GLN A 808 8.87 -80.34 -33.41
CA GLN A 808 8.74 -79.75 -32.04
C GLN A 808 9.12 -78.25 -31.89
N SER A 809 8.17 -77.48 -31.33
CA SER A 809 8.24 -76.33 -30.38
C SER A 809 9.53 -75.51 -30.08
N SER A 810 9.35 -74.17 -30.09
CA SER A 810 9.86 -73.19 -29.10
C SER A 810 8.90 -71.97 -29.09
N GLY A 811 8.77 -71.12 -28.07
CA GLY A 811 9.48 -70.99 -26.78
C GLY A 811 9.75 -69.49 -26.50
N GLY A 812 9.10 -68.90 -25.49
CA GLY A 812 9.09 -67.44 -25.29
C GLY A 812 10.31 -66.86 -24.56
N GLY A 813 10.50 -65.54 -24.68
CA GLY A 813 11.50 -64.76 -23.94
C GLY A 813 11.10 -63.28 -23.87
N GLY A 814 11.08 -62.70 -22.67
CA GLY A 814 10.60 -61.34 -22.43
C GLY A 814 11.70 -60.28 -22.55
N GLY A 815 11.69 -59.56 -23.66
CA GLY A 815 12.36 -58.26 -23.83
C GLY A 815 11.47 -57.38 -24.70
N ALA A 816 11.46 -56.07 -24.47
CA ALA A 816 10.65 -55.18 -25.30
C ALA A 816 11.19 -55.12 -26.74
N ALA A 817 10.30 -54.91 -27.71
CA ALA A 817 10.68 -54.81 -29.11
C ALA A 817 11.64 -53.62 -29.35
N ALA A 818 12.61 -53.83 -30.24
CA ALA A 818 13.67 -52.86 -30.50
C ALA A 818 13.19 -51.68 -31.35
N GLY A 819 13.83 -50.52 -31.19
CA GLY A 819 13.47 -49.30 -31.93
C GLY A 819 12.21 -48.60 -31.39
N TRP A 820 11.71 -47.66 -32.20
CA TRP A 820 10.48 -46.90 -31.93
C TRP A 820 9.22 -47.69 -32.28
N PHE A 821 8.08 -47.31 -31.68
CA PHE A 821 6.77 -47.89 -31.98
C PHE A 821 5.90 -46.95 -32.82
N SER A 822 4.90 -47.52 -33.48
CA SER A 822 3.83 -46.79 -34.18
C SER A 822 2.50 -47.55 -34.03
N THR A 823 1.43 -47.05 -34.63
CA THR A 823 0.08 -47.67 -34.54
C THR A 823 -0.45 -48.08 -35.91
N SER A 824 -1.09 -49.25 -35.98
CA SER A 824 -1.63 -49.83 -37.22
C SER A 824 -3.03 -50.37 -36.95
N GLY A 825 -4.06 -49.58 -37.28
CA GLY A 825 -5.43 -49.85 -36.84
C GLY A 825 -5.50 -49.88 -35.31
N ASN A 826 -5.95 -51.00 -34.74
CA ASN A 826 -6.01 -51.19 -33.29
C ASN A 826 -4.73 -51.76 -32.65
N GLN A 827 -3.64 -51.95 -33.41
CA GLN A 827 -2.38 -52.54 -32.93
C GLN A 827 -1.32 -51.45 -32.67
N ILE A 828 -0.57 -51.57 -31.57
CA ILE A 828 0.76 -50.95 -31.46
C ILE A 828 1.75 -51.89 -32.16
N VAL A 829 2.67 -51.36 -32.96
CA VAL A 829 3.62 -52.15 -33.75
C VAL A 829 5.07 -51.68 -33.58
N ASP A 830 6.01 -52.61 -33.75
CA ASP A 830 7.45 -52.33 -33.80
C ASP A 830 7.88 -51.72 -35.16
N SER A 831 9.16 -51.33 -35.27
CA SER A 831 9.71 -50.77 -36.52
C SER A 831 9.78 -51.75 -37.70
N ALA A 832 9.40 -53.02 -37.52
CA ALA A 832 9.26 -54.03 -38.56
C ALA A 832 7.79 -54.38 -38.87
N GLY A 833 6.83 -53.76 -38.16
CA GLY A 833 5.39 -53.94 -38.35
C GLY A 833 4.77 -55.09 -37.57
N HIS A 834 5.47 -55.71 -36.62
CA HIS A 834 4.90 -56.74 -35.75
C HIS A 834 4.11 -56.11 -34.60
N SER A 835 2.96 -56.69 -34.25
CA SER A 835 2.18 -56.31 -33.06
C SER A 835 2.98 -56.43 -31.75
N VAL A 836 2.90 -55.41 -30.90
CA VAL A 836 3.54 -55.34 -29.59
C VAL A 836 2.50 -55.03 -28.52
N GLN A 837 2.43 -55.86 -27.47
CA GLN A 837 1.64 -55.56 -26.27
C GLN A 837 2.52 -54.86 -25.22
N ILE A 838 2.04 -53.75 -24.67
CA ILE A 838 2.73 -53.01 -23.59
C ILE A 838 2.36 -53.66 -22.25
N ALA A 839 3.12 -54.68 -21.84
CA ALA A 839 2.99 -55.31 -20.53
C ALA A 839 3.63 -54.39 -19.46
N GLY A 840 2.87 -53.36 -19.07
CA GLY A 840 3.34 -52.25 -18.24
C GLY A 840 3.25 -52.46 -16.73
N VAL A 841 4.09 -51.73 -15.99
CA VAL A 841 3.94 -51.50 -14.54
C VAL A 841 4.15 -50.03 -14.20
N ASN A 842 3.37 -49.47 -13.28
CA ASN A 842 3.54 -48.10 -12.80
C ASN A 842 4.58 -48.03 -11.67
N TRP A 843 5.59 -47.17 -11.79
CA TRP A 843 6.55 -46.89 -10.71
C TRP A 843 6.54 -45.41 -10.30
N PHE A 844 5.57 -45.07 -9.45
CA PHE A 844 5.37 -43.71 -8.95
C PHE A 844 6.45 -43.27 -7.94
N GLY A 845 6.52 -41.96 -7.73
CA GLY A 845 7.29 -41.25 -6.71
C GLY A 845 7.92 -39.94 -7.20
N PHE A 846 8.12 -39.79 -8.50
CA PHE A 846 8.63 -38.56 -9.11
C PHE A 846 7.61 -37.42 -9.00
N GLU A 847 6.32 -37.71 -9.18
CA GLU A 847 5.18 -36.78 -9.05
C GLU A 847 4.82 -36.44 -7.60
N SER A 848 5.49 -37.06 -6.63
CA SER A 848 5.36 -36.79 -5.20
C SER A 848 6.47 -35.86 -4.73
N SER A 849 6.31 -35.28 -3.53
CA SER A 849 7.33 -34.46 -2.87
C SER A 849 8.66 -35.20 -2.53
N ASN A 850 8.81 -36.47 -2.94
CA ASN A 850 10.08 -37.18 -2.98
C ASN A 850 10.96 -36.78 -4.17
N LEU A 851 10.34 -36.39 -5.29
CA LEU A 851 11.01 -36.05 -6.57
C LEU A 851 11.89 -37.19 -7.12
N ALA A 852 11.59 -38.44 -6.74
CA ALA A 852 12.23 -39.67 -7.18
C ALA A 852 11.33 -40.89 -6.87
N PRO A 853 11.44 -42.01 -7.62
CA PRO A 853 10.57 -43.16 -7.44
C PRO A 853 10.61 -43.75 -6.03
N HIS A 854 9.46 -44.24 -5.56
CA HIS A 854 9.35 -44.76 -4.20
C HIS A 854 10.04 -46.11 -4.04
N GLY A 855 10.50 -46.40 -2.82
CA GLY A 855 11.23 -47.62 -2.47
C GLY A 855 12.76 -47.53 -2.55
N LEU A 856 13.34 -46.45 -3.09
CA LEU A 856 14.81 -46.24 -3.17
C LEU A 856 15.49 -46.06 -1.80
N TRP A 857 14.72 -45.87 -0.73
CA TRP A 857 15.19 -46.00 0.66
C TRP A 857 15.49 -47.46 1.05
N THR A 858 14.88 -48.43 0.36
CA THR A 858 14.95 -49.88 0.66
C THR A 858 15.80 -50.66 -0.35
N ARG A 859 15.84 -50.27 -1.62
CA ARG A 859 16.47 -51.02 -2.73
C ARG A 859 17.38 -50.15 -3.59
N GLY A 860 18.29 -50.78 -4.35
CA GLY A 860 18.90 -50.13 -5.50
C GLY A 860 17.88 -49.97 -6.64
N TYR A 861 17.96 -48.87 -7.39
CA TYR A 861 17.02 -48.60 -8.49
C TYR A 861 17.14 -49.66 -9.59
N LYS A 862 18.36 -50.14 -9.85
CA LYS A 862 18.65 -51.24 -10.77
C LYS A 862 17.99 -52.55 -10.32
N ASP A 863 18.16 -52.95 -9.06
CA ASP A 863 17.51 -54.14 -8.49
C ASP A 863 15.97 -54.12 -8.65
N MET A 864 15.34 -52.94 -8.60
CA MET A 864 13.89 -52.79 -8.76
C MET A 864 13.47 -53.08 -10.20
N MET A 865 14.20 -52.54 -11.17
CA MET A 865 13.92 -52.67 -12.60
C MET A 865 14.25 -54.07 -13.13
N ASP A 866 15.35 -54.67 -12.67
CA ASP A 866 15.67 -56.07 -12.91
C ASP A 866 14.53 -56.98 -12.42
N GLN A 867 14.00 -56.71 -11.21
CA GLN A 867 12.88 -57.47 -10.67
C GLN A 867 11.58 -57.27 -11.47
N MET A 868 11.30 -56.08 -12.00
CA MET A 868 10.15 -55.84 -12.88
C MET A 868 10.27 -56.66 -14.17
N LYS A 869 11.46 -56.66 -14.78
CA LYS A 869 11.77 -57.45 -15.98
C LYS A 869 11.69 -58.96 -15.73
N ASP A 870 12.24 -59.46 -14.62
CA ASP A 870 12.20 -60.88 -14.23
C ASP A 870 10.75 -61.37 -13.96
N LEU A 871 9.84 -60.47 -13.60
CA LEU A 871 8.40 -60.74 -13.47
C LEU A 871 7.65 -60.72 -14.81
N GLY A 872 8.32 -60.36 -15.91
CA GLY A 872 7.76 -60.36 -17.26
C GLY A 872 7.18 -59.02 -17.74
N PHE A 873 7.28 -57.95 -16.95
CA PHE A 873 6.95 -56.59 -17.43
C PHE A 873 7.96 -56.15 -18.50
N ASN A 874 7.48 -55.50 -19.55
CA ASN A 874 8.32 -54.99 -20.64
C ASN A 874 8.41 -53.46 -20.67
N THR A 875 7.56 -52.76 -19.91
CA THR A 875 7.46 -51.30 -19.91
C THR A 875 7.22 -50.79 -18.48
N ILE A 876 7.79 -49.64 -18.15
CA ILE A 876 7.46 -48.89 -16.93
C ILE A 876 6.72 -47.60 -17.34
N ARG A 877 5.51 -47.38 -16.80
CA ARG A 877 4.88 -46.06 -16.80
C ARG A 877 5.44 -45.27 -15.61
N LEU A 878 5.92 -44.07 -15.87
CA LEU A 878 6.74 -43.26 -14.95
C LEU A 878 6.07 -41.91 -14.67
N PRO A 879 5.17 -41.85 -13.66
CA PRO A 879 4.50 -40.64 -13.20
C PRO A 879 5.46 -39.51 -12.77
N PHE A 880 5.29 -38.30 -13.28
CA PHE A 880 6.00 -37.07 -12.86
C PHE A 880 5.04 -35.86 -12.72
N SER A 881 5.50 -34.72 -12.20
CA SER A 881 4.75 -33.45 -12.19
C SER A 881 5.54 -32.27 -12.75
N ASN A 882 4.89 -31.13 -13.05
CA ASN A 882 5.61 -29.92 -13.47
C ASN A 882 6.66 -29.50 -12.42
N ASP A 883 6.29 -29.54 -11.14
CA ASP A 883 7.22 -29.35 -10.02
C ASP A 883 8.46 -30.25 -10.14
N THR A 884 8.30 -31.54 -10.47
CA THR A 884 9.43 -32.49 -10.58
C THR A 884 10.52 -32.03 -11.54
N ILE A 885 10.12 -31.48 -12.68
CA ILE A 885 11.03 -31.19 -13.80
C ILE A 885 11.63 -29.78 -13.72
N HIS A 886 10.98 -28.85 -13.01
CA HIS A 886 11.50 -27.50 -12.71
C HIS A 886 12.24 -27.41 -11.37
N SER A 887 12.07 -28.39 -10.47
CA SER A 887 12.65 -28.35 -9.13
C SER A 887 14.17 -28.44 -9.11
N THR A 888 14.78 -27.50 -8.39
CA THR A 888 16.20 -27.53 -8.01
C THR A 888 16.44 -28.16 -6.64
N ALA A 889 15.38 -28.62 -5.95
CA ALA A 889 15.51 -29.31 -4.67
C ALA A 889 16.10 -30.72 -4.87
N THR A 890 16.94 -31.16 -3.93
CA THR A 890 17.51 -32.51 -3.97
C THR A 890 16.42 -33.57 -3.73
N PRO A 891 16.29 -34.57 -4.61
CA PRO A 891 15.37 -35.69 -4.39
C PRO A 891 15.63 -36.42 -3.08
N ASN A 892 14.57 -36.89 -2.43
CA ASN A 892 14.61 -37.40 -1.07
C ASN A 892 13.87 -38.75 -0.93
N GLY A 893 14.19 -39.50 0.13
CA GLY A 893 13.80 -40.90 0.24
C GLY A 893 14.72 -41.86 -0.53
N ILE A 894 15.94 -41.44 -0.87
CA ILE A 894 16.95 -42.31 -1.50
C ILE A 894 17.97 -42.73 -0.45
N ASP A 895 18.26 -44.03 -0.34
CA ASP A 895 19.44 -44.50 0.37
C ASP A 895 20.63 -44.58 -0.59
N PHE A 896 21.49 -43.57 -0.54
CA PHE A 896 22.69 -43.48 -1.37
C PHE A 896 23.76 -44.55 -1.05
N SER A 897 23.61 -45.33 0.03
CA SER A 897 24.44 -46.53 0.23
C SER A 897 24.02 -47.70 -0.67
N LYS A 898 22.78 -47.69 -1.17
CA LYS A 898 22.24 -48.61 -2.18
C LYS A 898 22.23 -48.01 -3.59
N ASN A 899 22.18 -46.68 -3.67
CA ASN A 899 22.09 -45.90 -4.91
C ASN A 899 23.23 -44.83 -5.00
N PRO A 900 24.51 -45.23 -4.95
CA PRO A 900 25.63 -44.28 -4.83
C PRO A 900 25.84 -43.41 -6.07
N ASP A 901 25.42 -43.88 -7.24
CA ASP A 901 25.44 -43.18 -8.53
C ASP A 901 24.32 -42.15 -8.69
N LEU A 902 23.31 -42.15 -7.81
CA LEU A 902 22.28 -41.11 -7.74
C LEU A 902 22.64 -39.94 -6.79
N GLN A 903 23.78 -40.01 -6.08
CA GLN A 903 24.11 -39.03 -5.04
C GLN A 903 24.42 -37.64 -5.61
N GLY A 904 23.59 -36.66 -5.27
CA GLY A 904 23.75 -35.26 -5.68
C GLY A 904 23.16 -34.92 -7.05
N LEU A 905 22.44 -35.86 -7.68
CA LEU A 905 21.70 -35.63 -8.92
C LEU A 905 20.37 -34.89 -8.65
N THR A 906 19.91 -34.10 -9.62
CA THR A 906 18.54 -33.54 -9.63
C THR A 906 17.50 -34.60 -10.03
N ALA A 907 16.21 -34.32 -9.84
CA ALA A 907 15.12 -35.22 -10.24
C ALA A 907 15.24 -35.65 -11.73
N MET A 908 15.45 -34.68 -12.63
CA MET A 908 15.70 -34.95 -14.05
C MET A 908 16.92 -35.83 -14.31
N GLN A 909 18.01 -35.66 -13.56
CA GLN A 909 19.22 -36.49 -13.71
C GLN A 909 19.04 -37.92 -13.14
N ILE A 910 18.13 -38.11 -12.18
CA ILE A 910 17.72 -39.44 -11.72
C ILE A 910 16.77 -40.08 -12.74
N MET A 911 15.91 -39.30 -13.41
CA MET A 911 15.08 -39.77 -14.51
C MET A 911 15.97 -40.25 -15.67
N ASP A 912 17.00 -39.49 -16.06
CA ASP A 912 18.02 -39.93 -17.03
C ASP A 912 18.60 -41.30 -16.63
N LYS A 913 19.01 -41.47 -15.37
CA LYS A 913 19.62 -42.71 -14.86
C LYS A 913 18.70 -43.92 -14.92
N ILE A 914 17.39 -43.71 -14.82
CA ILE A 914 16.36 -44.76 -14.94
C ILE A 914 16.09 -45.06 -16.42
N VAL A 915 16.00 -44.03 -17.28
CA VAL A 915 15.85 -44.21 -18.73
C VAL A 915 17.07 -44.95 -19.31
N ASP A 916 18.30 -44.51 -19.01
CA ASP A 916 19.56 -45.17 -19.37
C ASP A 916 19.50 -46.69 -19.06
N TYR A 917 19.09 -47.02 -17.83
CA TYR A 917 19.11 -48.41 -17.36
C TYR A 917 17.96 -49.25 -17.92
N ALA A 918 16.79 -48.65 -18.18
CA ALA A 918 15.70 -49.32 -18.88
C ALA A 918 16.15 -49.73 -20.29
N GLY A 919 16.88 -48.85 -20.98
CA GLY A 919 17.50 -49.12 -22.26
C GLY A 919 18.55 -50.24 -22.19
N GLU A 920 19.48 -50.18 -21.21
CA GLU A 920 20.48 -51.23 -20.96
C GLU A 920 19.86 -52.62 -20.79
N ILE A 921 18.72 -52.73 -20.08
CA ILE A 921 18.06 -54.02 -19.83
C ILE A 921 16.92 -54.36 -20.81
N GLY A 922 16.57 -53.49 -21.76
CA GLY A 922 15.51 -53.75 -22.75
C GLY A 922 14.09 -53.66 -22.20
N LEU A 923 13.86 -52.79 -21.22
CA LEU A 923 12.53 -52.26 -20.88
C LEU A 923 12.23 -50.99 -21.72
N LYS A 924 10.96 -50.60 -21.78
CA LYS A 924 10.54 -49.27 -22.26
C LYS A 924 10.08 -48.36 -21.12
N ILE A 925 10.00 -47.07 -21.40
CA ILE A 925 9.45 -46.03 -20.52
C ILE A 925 8.29 -45.33 -21.23
N ILE A 926 7.15 -45.20 -20.57
CA ILE A 926 6.13 -44.20 -20.88
C ILE A 926 6.27 -43.11 -19.81
N LEU A 927 6.50 -41.86 -20.23
CA LEU A 927 6.44 -40.73 -19.29
C LEU A 927 4.98 -40.34 -19.10
N ASP A 928 4.57 -40.11 -17.85
CA ASP A 928 3.19 -39.77 -17.48
C ASP A 928 3.16 -38.44 -16.72
N HIS A 929 2.49 -37.44 -17.28
CA HIS A 929 2.28 -36.18 -16.57
C HIS A 929 1.15 -36.33 -15.55
N HIS A 930 1.52 -36.75 -14.35
CA HIS A 930 0.61 -37.27 -13.35
C HIS A 930 -0.05 -36.20 -12.48
N ARG A 931 0.64 -35.08 -12.27
CA ARG A 931 0.13 -33.91 -11.52
C ARG A 931 0.69 -32.62 -12.07
N ASN A 932 0.01 -31.53 -11.77
CA ASN A 932 0.61 -30.21 -11.90
C ASN A 932 1.63 -29.98 -10.76
N ASP A 933 1.14 -30.06 -9.51
CA ASP A 933 1.90 -29.89 -8.27
C ASP A 933 2.52 -31.20 -7.71
N SER A 934 3.64 -31.11 -6.98
CA SER A 934 4.29 -32.26 -6.32
C SER A 934 3.66 -32.57 -4.95
N GLY A 935 2.98 -33.71 -4.83
CA GLY A 935 2.14 -33.96 -3.65
C GLY A 935 1.62 -35.40 -3.50
N PRO A 936 0.42 -35.57 -2.91
CA PRO A 936 -0.33 -36.82 -2.91
C PRO A 936 -1.76 -36.66 -3.51
N GLY A 937 -2.20 -37.62 -4.33
CA GLY A 937 -3.54 -37.63 -4.94
C GLY A 937 -3.52 -37.35 -6.45
N PRO A 938 -4.60 -36.82 -7.06
CA PRO A 938 -4.60 -36.29 -8.42
C PRO A 938 -4.23 -34.79 -8.45
N SER A 939 -4.10 -34.21 -9.66
CA SER A 939 -4.11 -32.74 -9.84
C SER A 939 -5.33 -32.12 -9.15
N SER A 940 -5.12 -31.13 -8.26
CA SER A 940 -6.15 -30.66 -7.31
C SER A 940 -7.45 -30.12 -7.93
N ASN A 941 -7.41 -29.68 -9.20
CA ASN A 941 -8.55 -29.18 -9.95
C ASN A 941 -9.06 -30.15 -11.05
N GLY A 942 -8.44 -31.31 -11.24
CA GLY A 942 -8.80 -32.29 -12.26
C GLY A 942 -8.59 -31.86 -13.72
N LEU A 943 -7.65 -30.93 -13.96
CA LEU A 943 -7.27 -30.40 -15.27
C LEU A 943 -5.75 -30.33 -15.43
N TRP A 944 -5.29 -30.40 -16.68
CA TRP A 944 -3.88 -30.32 -17.12
C TRP A 944 -3.21 -28.94 -16.98
N TYR A 945 -3.88 -28.03 -16.28
CA TYR A 945 -3.37 -26.69 -15.99
C TYR A 945 -4.05 -26.11 -14.75
N ASP A 946 -3.40 -25.16 -14.10
CA ASP A 946 -3.97 -24.33 -13.05
C ASP A 946 -3.39 -22.89 -13.11
N ALA A 947 -3.44 -22.13 -12.01
CA ALA A 947 -2.95 -20.75 -11.95
C ALA A 947 -1.43 -20.63 -11.74
N GLN A 948 -0.78 -21.70 -11.32
CA GLN A 948 0.68 -21.82 -11.12
C GLN A 948 1.31 -22.58 -12.30
N HIS A 949 0.58 -23.55 -12.86
CA HIS A 949 0.99 -24.38 -13.98
C HIS A 949 0.08 -24.11 -15.19
N PRO A 950 0.30 -23.04 -15.98
CA PRO A 950 -0.54 -22.73 -17.14
C PRO A 950 -0.34 -23.76 -18.26
N GLU A 951 -1.36 -23.97 -19.10
CA GLU A 951 -1.33 -24.95 -20.20
C GLU A 951 -0.11 -24.75 -21.14
N SER A 952 0.30 -23.51 -21.37
CA SER A 952 1.50 -23.19 -22.16
C SER A 952 2.79 -23.73 -21.55
N GLN A 953 2.88 -23.80 -20.21
CA GLN A 953 4.01 -24.41 -19.53
C GLN A 953 3.95 -25.94 -19.66
N TRP A 954 2.78 -26.55 -19.43
CA TRP A 954 2.57 -28.00 -19.62
C TRP A 954 2.92 -28.46 -21.06
N ILE A 955 2.55 -27.68 -22.08
CA ILE A 955 2.94 -27.96 -23.48
C ILE A 955 4.46 -27.77 -23.68
N SER A 956 5.06 -26.69 -23.17
CA SER A 956 6.51 -26.44 -23.25
C SER A 956 7.33 -27.52 -22.54
N ASP A 957 6.83 -28.03 -21.41
CA ASP A 957 7.44 -29.07 -20.61
C ASP A 957 7.41 -30.41 -21.34
N TRP A 958 6.30 -30.72 -21.99
CA TRP A 958 6.19 -31.87 -22.89
C TRP A 958 7.15 -31.77 -24.07
N GLN A 959 7.29 -30.60 -24.70
CA GLN A 959 8.29 -30.39 -25.75
C GLN A 959 9.73 -30.51 -25.24
N MET A 960 10.02 -30.06 -24.00
CA MET A 960 11.33 -30.22 -23.36
C MET A 960 11.66 -31.70 -23.14
N LEU A 961 10.74 -32.49 -22.58
CA LEU A 961 10.94 -33.94 -22.38
C LEU A 961 11.06 -34.70 -23.70
N ALA A 962 10.21 -34.38 -24.68
CA ALA A 962 10.24 -34.97 -26.01
C ALA A 962 11.56 -34.68 -26.75
N THR A 963 12.10 -33.46 -26.59
CA THR A 963 13.42 -33.06 -27.12
C THR A 963 14.55 -33.77 -26.37
N ARG A 964 14.48 -33.87 -25.03
CA ARG A 964 15.50 -34.48 -24.17
C ARG A 964 15.80 -35.92 -24.56
N TYR A 965 14.76 -36.70 -24.81
CA TYR A 965 14.87 -38.12 -25.15
C TYR A 965 14.64 -38.39 -26.66
N ALA A 966 14.73 -37.38 -27.52
CA ALA A 966 14.39 -37.47 -28.96
C ALA A 966 15.17 -38.55 -29.74
N ASN A 967 16.35 -38.96 -29.25
CA ASN A 967 17.20 -39.97 -29.87
C ASN A 967 17.23 -41.31 -29.11
N ASP A 968 16.46 -41.46 -28.03
CA ASP A 968 16.44 -42.66 -27.20
C ASP A 968 15.10 -43.43 -27.36
N PRO A 969 15.08 -44.55 -28.10
CA PRO A 969 13.89 -45.37 -28.28
C PRO A 969 13.46 -46.13 -27.02
N THR A 970 14.12 -45.94 -25.88
CA THR A 970 13.67 -46.43 -24.58
C THR A 970 12.39 -45.72 -24.13
N VAL A 971 12.32 -44.39 -24.28
CA VAL A 971 11.09 -43.64 -23.99
C VAL A 971 10.19 -43.70 -25.21
N ILE A 972 9.11 -44.48 -25.15
CA ILE A 972 8.27 -44.77 -26.33
C ILE A 972 7.15 -43.75 -26.56
N GLY A 973 6.83 -42.92 -25.58
CA GLY A 973 5.77 -41.93 -25.70
C GLY A 973 5.41 -41.19 -24.42
N ALA A 974 4.38 -40.35 -24.54
CA ALA A 974 3.88 -39.44 -23.53
C ALA A 974 2.40 -39.74 -23.21
N ASP A 975 2.08 -39.99 -21.94
CA ASP A 975 0.72 -40.02 -21.39
C ASP A 975 0.37 -38.62 -20.88
N LEU A 976 -0.41 -37.89 -21.68
CA LEU A 976 -0.37 -36.43 -21.74
C LEU A 976 -0.80 -35.73 -20.44
N HIS A 977 -1.81 -36.29 -19.75
CA HIS A 977 -2.21 -35.88 -18.41
C HIS A 977 -3.00 -37.01 -17.74
N ASN A 978 -2.60 -37.36 -16.52
CA ASN A 978 -3.27 -38.39 -15.74
C ASN A 978 -4.67 -37.96 -15.26
N GLU A 979 -5.62 -38.87 -15.35
CA GLU A 979 -6.97 -38.76 -14.80
C GLU A 979 -7.68 -37.37 -14.90
N PRO A 980 -7.96 -36.83 -16.12
CA PRO A 980 -8.68 -35.56 -16.33
C PRO A 980 -10.15 -35.56 -15.84
N TYR A 981 -10.38 -35.53 -14.52
CA TYR A 981 -11.69 -35.79 -13.93
C TYR A 981 -12.69 -34.62 -14.01
N ASN A 982 -12.19 -33.38 -14.13
CA ASN A 982 -13.01 -32.21 -14.48
C ASN A 982 -12.89 -31.85 -15.97
N GLY A 983 -12.14 -32.65 -16.74
CA GLY A 983 -12.08 -32.56 -18.19
C GLY A 983 -13.44 -32.88 -18.84
N THR A 984 -13.68 -32.24 -19.97
CA THR A 984 -14.82 -32.46 -20.87
C THR A 984 -14.31 -32.92 -22.23
N TRP A 985 -15.14 -33.58 -23.04
CA TRP A 985 -14.72 -34.14 -24.32
C TRP A 985 -15.54 -33.54 -25.47
N GLY A 986 -14.91 -32.79 -26.37
CA GLY A 986 -15.57 -32.21 -27.55
C GLY A 986 -16.62 -31.13 -27.24
N GLY A 987 -16.58 -30.53 -26.04
CA GLY A 987 -17.49 -29.48 -25.61
C GLY A 987 -17.04 -28.06 -25.99
N GLY A 988 -15.78 -27.88 -26.40
CA GLY A 988 -15.13 -26.60 -26.57
C GLY A 988 -14.82 -25.86 -25.25
N GLY A 989 -14.07 -24.77 -25.35
CA GLY A 989 -13.65 -23.97 -24.20
C GLY A 989 -12.47 -24.55 -23.43
N ALA A 990 -12.16 -23.95 -22.28
CA ALA A 990 -10.91 -24.23 -21.55
C ALA A 990 -10.85 -25.63 -20.90
N THR A 991 -12.00 -26.29 -20.72
CA THR A 991 -12.09 -27.64 -20.13
C THR A 991 -12.18 -28.75 -21.17
N ASP A 992 -12.05 -28.47 -22.48
CA ASP A 992 -12.09 -29.51 -23.51
C ASP A 992 -10.75 -30.25 -23.60
N TRP A 993 -10.68 -31.40 -22.94
CA TRP A 993 -9.51 -32.26 -22.89
C TRP A 993 -9.16 -32.81 -24.28
N ALA A 994 -10.14 -33.12 -25.12
CA ALA A 994 -9.87 -33.65 -26.45
C ALA A 994 -9.09 -32.62 -27.29
N ALA A 995 -9.51 -31.36 -27.24
CA ALA A 995 -8.80 -30.26 -27.89
C ALA A 995 -7.43 -29.96 -27.26
N ALA A 996 -7.24 -30.19 -25.95
CA ALA A 996 -5.96 -29.98 -25.26
C ALA A 996 -4.93 -31.09 -25.55
N ALA A 997 -5.38 -32.34 -25.59
CA ALA A 997 -4.59 -33.49 -26.01
C ALA A 997 -4.07 -33.34 -27.45
N GLU A 998 -4.88 -32.78 -28.36
CA GLU A 998 -4.42 -32.40 -29.71
C GLU A 998 -3.33 -31.32 -29.67
N ARG A 999 -3.49 -30.26 -28.85
CA ARG A 999 -2.48 -29.20 -28.75
C ARG A 999 -1.15 -29.73 -28.22
N ALA A 1000 -1.15 -30.52 -27.15
CA ALA A 1000 0.06 -31.11 -26.58
C ALA A 1000 0.66 -32.20 -27.50
N GLY A 1001 -0.16 -33.12 -28.02
CA GLY A 1001 0.30 -34.20 -28.92
C GLY A 1001 0.94 -33.66 -30.20
N ASN A 1002 0.35 -32.63 -30.80
CA ASN A 1002 0.92 -31.97 -31.98
C ASN A 1002 2.19 -31.15 -31.65
N ALA A 1003 2.26 -30.54 -30.47
CA ALA A 1003 3.47 -29.86 -30.00
C ALA A 1003 4.63 -30.84 -29.76
N ILE A 1004 4.38 -32.00 -29.13
CA ILE A 1004 5.34 -33.10 -29.00
C ILE A 1004 5.78 -33.58 -30.39
N GLY A 1005 4.83 -33.84 -31.28
CA GLY A 1005 5.11 -34.29 -32.65
C GLY A 1005 6.04 -33.37 -33.45
N SER A 1006 5.93 -32.06 -33.24
CA SER A 1006 6.79 -31.07 -33.89
C SER A 1006 8.26 -31.11 -33.47
N VAL A 1007 8.59 -31.73 -32.33
CA VAL A 1007 9.97 -31.89 -31.83
C VAL A 1007 10.46 -33.34 -31.80
N ASN A 1008 9.54 -34.30 -31.65
CA ASN A 1008 9.83 -35.74 -31.70
C ASN A 1008 8.65 -36.51 -32.35
N PRO A 1009 8.66 -36.69 -33.68
CA PRO A 1009 7.61 -37.43 -34.39
C PRO A 1009 7.66 -38.95 -34.17
N ASN A 1010 8.64 -39.47 -33.40
CA ASN A 1010 8.75 -40.90 -33.14
C ASN A 1010 7.87 -41.38 -31.98
N TRP A 1011 7.52 -40.51 -31.03
CA TRP A 1011 6.77 -40.85 -29.82
C TRP A 1011 5.31 -41.20 -30.09
N LEU A 1012 4.83 -42.24 -29.41
CA LEU A 1012 3.41 -42.50 -29.23
C LEU A 1012 2.80 -41.40 -28.34
N ILE A 1013 1.57 -41.00 -28.66
CA ILE A 1013 0.79 -40.03 -27.89
C ILE A 1013 -0.34 -40.81 -27.22
N PHE A 1014 -0.23 -41.01 -25.91
CA PHE A 1014 -1.25 -41.67 -25.10
C PHE A 1014 -2.24 -40.63 -24.57
N VAL A 1015 -3.52 -40.79 -24.90
CA VAL A 1015 -4.59 -39.84 -24.54
C VAL A 1015 -5.59 -40.50 -23.60
N GLY A 1016 -5.53 -40.14 -22.31
CA GLY A 1016 -6.49 -40.55 -21.29
C GLY A 1016 -7.93 -40.15 -21.61
N GLY A 1017 -8.91 -40.84 -21.04
CA GLY A 1017 -10.32 -40.44 -21.03
C GLY A 1017 -10.64 -39.31 -20.05
N VAL A 1018 -11.92 -38.95 -19.93
CA VAL A 1018 -12.42 -38.05 -18.86
C VAL A 1018 -13.15 -38.85 -17.77
N ALA A 1019 -13.69 -38.21 -16.73
CA ALA A 1019 -14.54 -38.91 -15.74
C ALA A 1019 -15.99 -39.14 -16.20
N ASN A 1020 -16.55 -38.26 -17.04
CA ASN A 1020 -17.98 -38.28 -17.37
C ASN A 1020 -18.25 -37.74 -18.78
N TYR A 1021 -18.99 -38.51 -19.58
CA TYR A 1021 -19.42 -38.11 -20.92
C TYR A 1021 -20.94 -38.20 -21.07
N GLN A 1022 -21.58 -37.14 -21.57
CA GLN A 1022 -23.05 -37.03 -21.73
C GLN A 1022 -23.89 -37.48 -20.50
N GLY A 1023 -23.34 -37.33 -19.28
CA GLY A 1023 -23.99 -37.75 -18.03
C GLY A 1023 -23.84 -39.23 -17.69
N GLN A 1024 -22.98 -39.97 -18.40
CA GLN A 1024 -22.51 -41.30 -18.02
C GLN A 1024 -21.14 -41.15 -17.31
N PRO A 1025 -21.07 -41.35 -15.97
CA PRO A 1025 -19.80 -41.35 -15.26
C PRO A 1025 -19.07 -42.69 -15.41
N TYR A 1026 -17.75 -42.64 -15.27
CA TYR A 1026 -16.85 -43.79 -15.17
C TYR A 1026 -15.70 -43.48 -14.20
N TRP A 1027 -14.62 -44.25 -14.27
CA TRP A 1027 -13.35 -43.89 -13.65
C TRP A 1027 -12.79 -42.60 -14.26
N TRP A 1028 -12.06 -41.84 -13.45
CA TRP A 1028 -11.25 -40.73 -13.92
C TRP A 1028 -10.21 -41.27 -14.91
N GLY A 1029 -9.90 -40.56 -15.99
CA GLY A 1029 -9.04 -41.09 -17.06
C GLY A 1029 -9.63 -42.25 -17.89
N GLY A 1030 -10.80 -42.81 -17.53
CA GLY A 1030 -11.34 -44.03 -18.14
C GLY A 1030 -12.49 -43.85 -19.13
N ASN A 1031 -13.16 -42.69 -19.17
CA ASN A 1031 -14.30 -42.49 -20.07
C ASN A 1031 -13.84 -41.97 -21.45
N LEU A 1032 -13.85 -42.86 -22.44
CA LEU A 1032 -13.56 -42.57 -23.85
C LEU A 1032 -14.82 -42.70 -24.73
N MET A 1033 -16.03 -42.62 -24.16
CA MET A 1033 -17.28 -42.65 -24.95
C MET A 1033 -17.34 -41.55 -26.02
N GLY A 1034 -16.69 -40.41 -25.76
CA GLY A 1034 -16.64 -39.26 -26.67
C GLY A 1034 -15.83 -39.49 -27.95
N VAL A 1035 -15.00 -40.53 -28.05
CA VAL A 1035 -14.17 -40.79 -29.25
C VAL A 1035 -15.00 -41.08 -30.51
N ARG A 1036 -16.22 -41.64 -30.39
CA ARG A 1036 -17.13 -41.78 -31.56
C ARG A 1036 -17.63 -40.45 -32.10
N ASP A 1037 -17.95 -39.51 -31.21
CA ASP A 1037 -18.57 -38.22 -31.56
C ASP A 1037 -17.50 -37.16 -31.90
N ARG A 1038 -16.31 -37.28 -31.31
CA ARG A 1038 -15.12 -36.45 -31.53
C ARG A 1038 -13.85 -37.29 -31.29
N PRO A 1039 -13.30 -37.97 -32.31
CA PRO A 1039 -11.97 -38.56 -32.21
C PRO A 1039 -10.91 -37.46 -32.12
N ILE A 1040 -9.74 -37.80 -31.53
CA ILE A 1040 -8.53 -36.97 -31.54
C ILE A 1040 -7.93 -36.96 -32.94
N ASP A 1041 -7.57 -35.77 -33.44
CA ASP A 1041 -6.97 -35.54 -34.75
C ASP A 1041 -5.55 -34.97 -34.56
N LEU A 1042 -4.53 -35.77 -34.88
CA LEU A 1042 -3.12 -35.38 -34.75
C LEU A 1042 -2.49 -35.15 -36.13
N ASN A 1043 -1.60 -34.17 -36.20
CA ASN A 1043 -0.65 -33.94 -37.29
C ASN A 1043 0.46 -35.03 -37.36
N LEU A 1044 0.22 -36.20 -36.76
CA LEU A 1044 1.12 -37.35 -36.66
C LEU A 1044 0.37 -38.61 -37.10
N ASP A 1045 0.62 -39.06 -38.32
CA ASP A 1045 0.16 -40.37 -38.77
C ASP A 1045 0.72 -41.48 -37.86
N ASN A 1046 -0.12 -42.47 -37.52
CA ASN A 1046 0.28 -43.70 -36.83
C ASN A 1046 0.95 -43.51 -35.44
N LYS A 1047 0.55 -42.50 -34.64
CA LYS A 1047 1.07 -42.26 -33.27
C LYS A 1047 0.06 -42.19 -32.14
N LEU A 1048 -1.23 -42.02 -32.42
CA LEU A 1048 -2.28 -41.95 -31.39
C LEU A 1048 -2.56 -43.32 -30.76
N VAL A 1049 -2.52 -43.38 -29.43
CA VAL A 1049 -3.04 -44.47 -28.59
C VAL A 1049 -4.02 -43.87 -27.59
N TYR A 1050 -5.17 -44.50 -27.35
CA TYR A 1050 -6.05 -44.07 -26.26
C TYR A 1050 -5.70 -44.79 -24.96
N SER A 1051 -5.61 -44.04 -23.86
CA SER A 1051 -5.39 -44.57 -22.51
C SER A 1051 -6.71 -44.59 -21.73
N ALA A 1052 -6.98 -45.66 -21.01
CA ALA A 1052 -8.13 -45.76 -20.10
C ALA A 1052 -7.71 -46.31 -18.74
N HIS A 1053 -8.31 -45.82 -17.67
CA HIS A 1053 -8.12 -46.36 -16.33
C HIS A 1053 -9.34 -47.19 -15.90
N ASP A 1054 -9.13 -48.30 -15.21
CA ASP A 1054 -10.20 -49.11 -14.63
C ASP A 1054 -9.80 -49.75 -13.31
N TYR A 1055 -10.72 -49.77 -12.34
CA TYR A 1055 -10.46 -50.27 -10.99
C TYR A 1055 -11.64 -51.10 -10.46
N PRO A 1056 -11.47 -51.93 -9.40
CA PRO A 1056 -12.55 -52.72 -8.82
C PRO A 1056 -13.26 -52.06 -7.63
N ASN A 1057 -14.17 -52.85 -7.03
CA ASN A 1057 -15.01 -52.47 -5.90
C ASN A 1057 -14.22 -51.99 -4.67
N SER A 1058 -12.99 -52.48 -4.44
CA SER A 1058 -12.13 -52.01 -3.36
C SER A 1058 -11.64 -50.56 -3.48
N VAL A 1059 -11.59 -50.02 -4.71
CA VAL A 1059 -11.18 -48.62 -4.96
C VAL A 1059 -12.39 -47.71 -4.88
N TRP A 1060 -13.47 -48.07 -5.59
CA TRP A 1060 -14.78 -47.44 -5.40
C TRP A 1060 -15.92 -48.39 -5.76
N ALA A 1061 -17.00 -48.37 -4.97
CA ALA A 1061 -18.13 -49.28 -5.11
C ALA A 1061 -19.08 -48.86 -6.25
N GLN A 1062 -18.62 -48.96 -7.50
CA GLN A 1062 -19.39 -48.58 -8.69
C GLN A 1062 -20.69 -49.38 -8.84
N PRO A 1063 -21.73 -48.83 -9.49
CA PRO A 1063 -23.04 -49.49 -9.62
C PRO A 1063 -23.00 -50.84 -10.35
N TRP A 1064 -22.15 -50.99 -11.37
CA TRP A 1064 -22.06 -52.23 -12.17
C TRP A 1064 -21.50 -53.41 -11.39
N PHE A 1065 -20.76 -53.17 -10.30
CA PHE A 1065 -20.31 -54.23 -9.37
C PHE A 1065 -21.41 -54.70 -8.41
N GLN A 1066 -22.56 -54.02 -8.33
CA GLN A 1066 -23.66 -54.39 -7.44
C GLN A 1066 -24.82 -55.09 -8.18
N GLY A 1067 -24.71 -55.25 -9.51
CA GLY A 1067 -25.68 -55.97 -10.32
C GLY A 1067 -25.61 -57.49 -10.10
N SER A 1068 -26.74 -58.18 -10.29
CA SER A 1068 -26.81 -59.66 -10.21
C SER A 1068 -26.15 -60.38 -11.40
N ASP A 1069 -25.67 -59.60 -12.36
CA ASP A 1069 -25.01 -59.95 -13.62
C ASP A 1069 -23.48 -59.74 -13.56
N PHE A 1070 -22.94 -59.21 -12.45
CA PHE A 1070 -21.49 -59.15 -12.21
C PHE A 1070 -20.89 -60.55 -11.96
N PRO A 1071 -19.72 -60.90 -12.54
CA PRO A 1071 -18.82 -60.10 -13.39
C PRO A 1071 -19.13 -60.19 -14.89
N ALA A 1072 -20.11 -60.99 -15.32
CA ALA A 1072 -20.41 -61.22 -16.75
C ALA A 1072 -20.88 -59.96 -17.50
N ASN A 1073 -21.23 -58.89 -16.78
CA ASN A 1073 -21.52 -57.57 -17.34
C ASN A 1073 -20.29 -56.71 -17.65
N LEU A 1074 -19.08 -57.11 -17.22
CA LEU A 1074 -17.87 -56.30 -17.36
C LEU A 1074 -17.39 -56.13 -18.81
N PRO A 1075 -17.33 -57.16 -19.69
CA PRO A 1075 -16.91 -56.97 -21.08
C PRO A 1075 -17.81 -55.96 -21.82
N ALA A 1076 -19.13 -56.00 -21.58
CA ALA A 1076 -20.07 -55.02 -22.12
C ALA A 1076 -19.90 -53.61 -21.52
N LYS A 1077 -19.35 -53.50 -20.29
CA LYS A 1077 -19.02 -52.22 -19.66
C LYS A 1077 -17.71 -51.63 -20.19
N PHE A 1078 -16.71 -52.46 -20.43
CA PHE A 1078 -15.46 -52.09 -21.10
C PHE A 1078 -15.77 -51.64 -22.54
N ASP A 1079 -16.54 -52.44 -23.31
CA ASP A 1079 -17.07 -52.09 -24.63
C ASP A 1079 -17.81 -50.74 -24.63
N GLN A 1080 -18.61 -50.43 -23.60
CA GLN A 1080 -19.30 -49.14 -23.51
C GLN A 1080 -18.33 -47.97 -23.46
N MET A 1081 -17.25 -48.09 -22.69
CA MET A 1081 -16.44 -46.96 -22.24
C MET A 1081 -15.17 -46.72 -23.05
N TRP A 1082 -14.50 -47.79 -23.49
CA TRP A 1082 -13.20 -47.72 -24.18
C TRP A 1082 -12.94 -48.90 -25.14
N GLY A 1083 -13.39 -50.10 -24.77
CA GLY A 1083 -13.10 -51.34 -25.49
C GLY A 1083 -13.59 -51.39 -26.95
N TYR A 1084 -14.63 -50.61 -27.28
CA TYR A 1084 -15.10 -50.47 -28.65
C TYR A 1084 -14.05 -49.85 -29.60
N ILE A 1085 -13.15 -48.99 -29.10
CA ILE A 1085 -12.15 -48.29 -29.93
C ILE A 1085 -11.21 -49.33 -30.55
N TYR A 1086 -10.81 -50.31 -29.74
CA TYR A 1086 -10.05 -51.47 -30.19
C TYR A 1086 -10.90 -52.38 -31.11
N LYS A 1087 -12.14 -52.72 -30.73
CA LYS A 1087 -12.99 -53.67 -31.48
C LYS A 1087 -13.51 -53.14 -32.82
N GLU A 1088 -13.69 -51.83 -32.96
CA GLU A 1088 -14.09 -51.15 -34.20
C GLU A 1088 -12.88 -50.79 -35.09
N GLY A 1089 -11.65 -51.06 -34.63
CA GLY A 1089 -10.42 -50.84 -35.41
C GLY A 1089 -9.96 -49.38 -35.47
N ILE A 1090 -10.47 -48.52 -34.59
CA ILE A 1090 -10.28 -47.06 -34.63
C ILE A 1090 -8.84 -46.67 -34.30
N ALA A 1091 -8.32 -47.20 -33.19
CA ALA A 1091 -6.98 -46.94 -32.67
C ALA A 1091 -6.63 -48.02 -31.61
N PRO A 1092 -5.37 -48.16 -31.19
CA PRO A 1092 -5.02 -49.02 -30.07
C PRO A 1092 -5.53 -48.43 -28.75
N VAL A 1093 -5.80 -49.30 -27.80
CA VAL A 1093 -6.14 -48.93 -26.42
C VAL A 1093 -5.08 -49.51 -25.48
N TYR A 1094 -4.71 -48.72 -24.48
CA TYR A 1094 -3.80 -49.06 -23.39
C TYR A 1094 -4.53 -48.83 -22.05
N ILE A 1095 -4.41 -49.74 -21.10
CA ILE A 1095 -4.90 -49.54 -19.73
C ILE A 1095 -3.77 -48.98 -18.86
N GLY A 1096 -3.69 -47.64 -18.83
CA GLY A 1096 -2.65 -46.88 -18.13
C GLY A 1096 -2.53 -47.23 -16.65
N GLU A 1097 -3.67 -47.39 -15.97
CA GLU A 1097 -3.74 -47.90 -14.60
C GLU A 1097 -4.93 -48.85 -14.39
N PHE A 1098 -4.63 -49.98 -13.77
CA PHE A 1098 -5.58 -50.87 -13.12
C PHE A 1098 -4.88 -51.59 -11.96
N GLY A 1099 -5.59 -51.88 -10.87
CA GLY A 1099 -4.97 -52.56 -9.73
C GLY A 1099 -5.88 -52.78 -8.52
N THR A 1100 -5.44 -53.67 -7.62
CA THR A 1100 -6.16 -53.98 -6.38
C THR A 1100 -5.28 -54.68 -5.35
N ASN A 1101 -5.67 -54.53 -4.07
CA ASN A 1101 -5.12 -55.28 -2.94
C ASN A 1101 -5.86 -56.62 -2.69
N LEU A 1102 -6.85 -56.98 -3.54
CA LEU A 1102 -7.74 -58.15 -3.39
C LEU A 1102 -8.44 -58.19 -2.02
N THR A 1103 -8.93 -57.03 -1.56
CA THR A 1103 -9.54 -56.87 -0.23
C THR A 1103 -11.06 -56.99 -0.23
N ASP A 1104 -11.73 -56.80 -1.37
CA ASP A 1104 -13.14 -57.12 -1.58
C ASP A 1104 -13.26 -58.43 -2.40
N PRO A 1105 -14.16 -59.36 -2.05
CA PRO A 1105 -14.39 -60.58 -2.85
C PRO A 1105 -14.78 -60.35 -4.32
N LYS A 1106 -15.22 -59.14 -4.70
CA LYS A 1106 -15.48 -58.76 -6.10
C LYS A 1106 -14.21 -58.39 -6.88
N ASP A 1107 -13.10 -58.09 -6.20
CA ASP A 1107 -11.87 -57.66 -6.88
C ASP A 1107 -11.27 -58.77 -7.74
N ALA A 1108 -11.30 -60.03 -7.28
CA ALA A 1108 -10.74 -61.16 -8.02
C ALA A 1108 -11.54 -61.49 -9.32
N PRO A 1109 -12.90 -61.59 -9.30
CA PRO A 1109 -13.69 -61.73 -10.54
C PRO A 1109 -13.59 -60.54 -11.50
N TRP A 1110 -13.33 -59.33 -10.99
CA TRP A 1110 -13.00 -58.18 -11.84
C TRP A 1110 -11.62 -58.33 -12.49
N LEU A 1111 -10.61 -58.71 -11.71
CA LEU A 1111 -9.22 -58.86 -12.19
C LEU A 1111 -9.12 -59.97 -13.24
N GLU A 1112 -9.86 -61.08 -13.05
CA GLU A 1112 -10.03 -62.14 -14.03
C GLU A 1112 -10.66 -61.59 -15.33
N ALA A 1113 -11.83 -60.92 -15.24
CA ALA A 1113 -12.52 -60.40 -16.41
C ALA A 1113 -11.75 -59.32 -17.20
N ILE A 1114 -11.03 -58.41 -16.52
CA ILE A 1114 -10.21 -57.40 -17.21
C ILE A 1114 -8.97 -58.04 -17.85
N THR A 1115 -8.27 -58.95 -17.16
CA THR A 1115 -7.06 -59.59 -17.73
C THR A 1115 -7.37 -60.56 -18.87
N SER A 1116 -8.53 -61.25 -18.85
CA SER A 1116 -9.05 -61.96 -20.03
C SER A 1116 -9.24 -61.02 -21.22
N TYR A 1117 -9.87 -59.85 -21.00
CA TYR A 1117 -10.12 -58.86 -22.04
C TYR A 1117 -8.82 -58.30 -22.63
N LEU A 1118 -7.80 -58.02 -21.81
CA LEU A 1118 -6.46 -57.62 -22.28
C LEU A 1118 -5.76 -58.76 -23.05
N ALA A 1119 -5.95 -60.02 -22.64
CA ALA A 1119 -5.46 -61.19 -23.37
C ALA A 1119 -6.23 -61.47 -24.68
N GLY A 1120 -7.26 -60.69 -25.02
CA GLY A 1120 -8.03 -60.80 -26.26
C GLY A 1120 -9.22 -61.76 -26.20
N ASP A 1121 -9.68 -62.14 -25.00
CA ASP A 1121 -10.97 -62.80 -24.74
C ASP A 1121 -12.00 -61.71 -24.43
N LEU A 1122 -12.65 -61.19 -25.47
CA LEU A 1122 -13.35 -59.90 -25.49
C LEU A 1122 -14.84 -60.00 -25.11
N ASP A 1123 -15.32 -61.20 -24.82
CA ASP A 1123 -16.60 -61.46 -24.12
C ASP A 1123 -16.43 -62.28 -22.81
N ASN A 1124 -15.19 -62.63 -22.44
CA ASN A 1124 -14.82 -63.41 -21.26
C ASN A 1124 -15.43 -64.85 -21.25
N ASN A 1125 -15.38 -65.53 -22.40
CA ASN A 1125 -15.84 -66.92 -22.56
C ASN A 1125 -14.76 -68.00 -22.31
N GLY A 1126 -13.50 -67.60 -22.18
CA GLY A 1126 -12.33 -68.47 -22.04
C GLY A 1126 -11.61 -68.79 -23.35
N THR A 1127 -11.87 -68.06 -24.44
CA THR A 1127 -11.18 -68.21 -25.73
C THR A 1127 -10.85 -66.86 -26.38
N THR A 1128 -9.77 -66.82 -27.15
CA THR A 1128 -9.25 -65.59 -27.79
C THR A 1128 -10.06 -65.24 -29.05
N ASP A 1129 -10.67 -64.06 -29.06
CA ASP A 1129 -11.45 -63.50 -30.18
C ASP A 1129 -10.59 -62.81 -31.26
N ILE A 1130 -9.37 -62.38 -30.90
CA ILE A 1130 -8.52 -61.57 -31.77
C ILE A 1130 -7.78 -62.41 -32.84
N PRO A 1131 -7.48 -61.85 -34.04
CA PRO A 1131 -6.80 -62.59 -35.11
C PRO A 1131 -5.40 -63.10 -34.73
N ALA A 1132 -5.04 -64.29 -35.22
CA ALA A 1132 -3.70 -64.86 -35.00
C ALA A 1132 -2.60 -63.92 -35.55
N GLY A 1133 -1.63 -63.57 -34.70
CA GLY A 1133 -0.58 -62.59 -35.01
C GLY A 1133 -0.87 -61.17 -34.54
N THR A 1134 -2.07 -60.89 -34.01
CA THR A 1134 -2.38 -59.65 -33.29
C THR A 1134 -2.19 -59.82 -31.78
N THR A 1135 -1.99 -58.71 -31.08
CA THR A 1135 -2.00 -58.61 -29.62
C THR A 1135 -3.28 -57.91 -29.17
N GLY A 1136 -3.76 -58.22 -27.96
CA GLY A 1136 -4.95 -57.58 -27.40
C GLY A 1136 -4.74 -56.13 -26.99
N VAL A 1137 -5.70 -55.58 -26.25
CA VAL A 1137 -5.54 -54.30 -25.54
C VAL A 1137 -4.32 -54.40 -24.63
N SER A 1138 -3.47 -53.37 -24.62
CA SER A 1138 -2.26 -53.35 -23.79
C SER A 1138 -2.57 -53.02 -22.33
#